data_AF-B7G6I9-F1
#
_entry.id   AF-B7G6I9-F1
#
_cell.length_a   1.000
_cell.length_b   1.000
_cell.length_c   1.000
_cell.angle_alpha   90.00
_cell.angle_beta   90.00
_cell.angle_gamma   90.00
#
_symmetry.space_group_name_H-M   'P 1'
#
loop_
_entity.id
_entity.type
_entity.pdbx_description
1 polymer ?
#
loop_
_entity_poly.entity_id
_entity_poly.type
_entity_poly.pdbx_seq_one_letter_code
_entity_poly.pdbx_strand_id
1 'polypeptide(L)'
;MRVGCSARHWTTAAAALSTLGFVSFLPSSLILTTSATTATTAIAFTPPFGIPYRWQYHNSPPGNSMSTHARSVSTTVRASSSGAPATDKDSKASTTPSILRDVQAALENSWVRQLSPETAENLKKSRKAEGLPDTDDNRTRRPVFNGHYVPVKPTGIAKPRLVMYSPDMAAQLQLTPEQVASPDFVDWVSGNTVLGETWATPYALSIMGTRYTNNCPYGTGNGYGDGRAISIGELHGLELQLKGGGTTPFHRGADGRAVLRSSIREFLASEAMHSLNVSTTRALSLVVSELDTISRPWYSDNSAQSKADPNIMVREKTAITCRVATSFLRVGHLDLFARRVERTSKNTDGTYDTSTLEWKELEDLVWHACYREYRHAAYEPFHETRDIAAAAHVLLKQAADRIAAMVADWVRVGFIQGNFNADNCLVGGRTMDYGPFGFLEYYHPTAAKWTGSGEHFGFLNQPSAGFANFKVLAESVVPVIAAAHGEPSSKILKNVLDDAAKVFQNKVDETFRKKLGFTVEQDIGDDVWEALEPLLRLSQIDWTLFFRQLTMLLKDFPDLSPFYEPLTQQLRARWLTWIEQWRVALDACGSDTDTIFEQMRTTNPKFVLREWMLVDAYTRAAAGDESDMRKLFELIQRPYDEGTKDEINRFYRRASEEALTTGGTAFMS
;
A
#
# COMPACT_ATOMS: atom_id res chain seq x y z
N MET A 1 -35.76 -45.72 16.95
CA MET A 1 -37.21 -45.80 17.23
C MET A 1 -37.82 -44.45 16.92
N ARG A 2 -38.74 -44.42 15.95
CA ARG A 2 -39.52 -43.23 15.55
C ARG A 2 -40.60 -42.96 16.61
N VAL A 3 -40.83 -41.70 16.95
CA VAL A 3 -42.18 -41.17 17.19
C VAL A 3 -42.19 -39.72 16.71
N GLY A 4 -43.11 -39.40 15.81
CA GLY A 4 -43.47 -38.05 15.42
C GLY A 4 -44.95 -37.79 15.69
N CYS A 5 -45.31 -36.52 15.82
CA CYS A 5 -46.64 -35.90 15.66
C CYS A 5 -46.52 -34.46 16.17
N SER A 6 -47.27 -33.44 15.76
CA SER A 6 -48.04 -33.09 14.57
C SER A 6 -48.57 -31.67 14.89
N ALA A 7 -48.66 -30.80 13.88
CA ALA A 7 -49.24 -29.46 14.00
C ALA A 7 -50.74 -29.46 14.39
N ARG A 8 -51.23 -28.38 15.04
CA ARG A 8 -52.60 -27.85 14.89
C ARG A 8 -52.70 -26.38 15.29
N HIS A 9 -53.47 -25.67 14.47
CA HIS A 9 -53.83 -24.25 14.46
C HIS A 9 -54.71 -23.80 15.64
N TRP A 10 -54.72 -22.49 15.91
CA TRP A 10 -55.94 -21.68 16.14
C TRP A 10 -55.77 -20.28 15.49
N THR A 11 -56.80 -19.88 14.74
CA THR A 11 -57.03 -18.59 14.06
C THR A 11 -58.16 -17.81 14.77
N THR A 12 -58.38 -16.56 14.31
CA THR A 12 -59.48 -15.57 14.52
C THR A 12 -59.21 -14.47 15.55
N ALA A 13 -59.51 -13.18 15.34
CA ALA A 13 -60.06 -12.34 14.24
C ALA A 13 -59.93 -10.87 14.75
N ALA A 14 -59.55 -9.80 14.03
CA ALA A 14 -60.09 -9.09 12.85
C ALA A 14 -60.72 -7.71 13.18
N ALA A 15 -60.50 -6.75 12.26
CA ALA A 15 -61.20 -5.47 11.99
C ALA A 15 -60.89 -4.25 12.90
N ALA A 16 -60.80 -2.99 12.42
CA ALA A 16 -61.45 -2.37 11.26
C ALA A 16 -60.69 -1.16 10.65
N LEU A 17 -61.17 -0.77 9.47
CA LEU A 17 -60.64 0.10 8.42
C LEU A 17 -61.02 1.61 8.52
N SER A 18 -60.32 2.39 7.69
CA SER A 18 -60.78 3.50 6.81
C SER A 18 -60.53 4.96 7.25
N THR A 19 -59.83 5.74 6.39
CA THR A 19 -60.43 6.76 5.51
C THR A 19 -59.43 7.35 4.49
N LEU A 20 -59.96 7.69 3.30
CA LEU A 20 -59.33 8.18 2.07
C LEU A 20 -59.30 9.73 1.97
N GLY A 21 -58.40 10.27 1.13
CA GLY A 21 -58.64 11.54 0.41
C GLY A 21 -57.39 12.27 -0.10
N PHE A 22 -57.17 12.31 -1.43
CA PHE A 22 -57.17 13.53 -2.29
C PHE A 22 -56.50 13.33 -3.68
N VAL A 23 -57.38 13.38 -4.70
CA VAL A 23 -57.37 14.08 -6.02
C VAL A 23 -56.05 14.49 -6.70
N SER A 24 -55.97 14.12 -7.98
CA SER A 24 -54.99 14.49 -9.02
C SER A 24 -55.53 15.54 -10.03
N PHE A 25 -54.63 16.28 -10.68
CA PHE A 25 -54.85 17.06 -11.92
C PHE A 25 -53.65 16.88 -12.90
N LEU A 26 -53.97 16.75 -14.19
CA LEU A 26 -53.16 16.57 -15.44
C LEU A 26 -52.37 17.85 -15.87
N PRO A 27 -51.62 17.95 -17.01
CA PRO A 27 -51.52 17.08 -18.22
C PRO A 27 -50.14 16.88 -18.95
N SER A 28 -50.10 15.80 -19.75
CA SER A 28 -49.61 15.59 -21.14
C SER A 28 -48.29 16.15 -21.74
N SER A 29 -47.66 15.23 -22.50
CA SER A 29 -46.91 15.36 -23.79
C SER A 29 -45.37 15.48 -23.74
N LEU A 30 -44.65 14.46 -24.25
CA LEU A 30 -43.80 14.60 -25.45
C LEU A 30 -43.24 13.25 -25.96
N ILE A 31 -43.05 13.23 -27.27
CA ILE A 31 -42.64 12.17 -28.19
C ILE A 31 -41.20 11.70 -27.93
N LEU A 32 -40.94 10.38 -27.97
CA LEU A 32 -39.60 9.80 -27.97
C LEU A 32 -39.29 9.16 -29.32
N THR A 33 -38.37 9.81 -30.06
CA THR A 33 -37.68 9.28 -31.22
C THR A 33 -36.58 8.30 -30.80
N THR A 34 -36.37 7.30 -31.65
CA THR A 34 -35.38 6.24 -31.53
C THR A 34 -33.94 6.77 -31.65
N SER A 35 -33.03 6.34 -30.78
CA SER A 35 -31.63 6.08 -31.16
C SER A 35 -31.02 5.04 -30.22
N ALA A 36 -30.53 3.96 -30.81
CA ALA A 36 -29.82 2.89 -30.13
C ALA A 36 -28.40 3.39 -29.80
N THR A 37 -28.04 3.35 -28.52
CA THR A 37 -26.64 3.38 -28.08
C THR A 37 -26.41 2.20 -27.16
N THR A 38 -25.39 1.42 -27.51
CA THR A 38 -24.89 0.25 -26.80
C THR A 38 -24.46 0.64 -25.39
N ALA A 39 -25.30 0.32 -24.41
CA ALA A 39 -24.95 0.42 -23.00
C ALA A 39 -23.90 -0.65 -22.67
N THR A 40 -22.69 -0.21 -22.38
CA THR A 40 -21.69 -1.03 -21.68
C THR A 40 -22.24 -1.27 -20.28
N THR A 41 -22.59 -2.52 -19.97
CA THR A 41 -23.07 -2.91 -18.64
C THR A 41 -21.94 -2.70 -17.64
N ALA A 42 -21.93 -1.56 -16.95
CA ALA A 42 -21.12 -1.35 -15.77
C ALA A 42 -21.63 -2.31 -14.69
N ILE A 43 -20.84 -3.32 -14.35
CA ILE A 43 -21.06 -4.11 -13.15
C ILE A 43 -20.75 -3.18 -11.97
N ALA A 44 -21.78 -2.55 -11.43
CA ALA A 44 -21.68 -1.78 -10.20
C ALA A 44 -21.56 -2.77 -9.04
N PHE A 45 -20.35 -2.89 -8.49
CA PHE A 45 -20.15 -3.46 -7.17
C PHE A 45 -20.83 -2.51 -6.17
N THR A 46 -22.01 -2.89 -5.69
CA THR A 46 -22.57 -2.28 -4.49
C THR A 46 -21.83 -2.99 -3.35
N PRO A 47 -20.96 -2.31 -2.58
CA PRO A 47 -20.37 -2.96 -1.42
C PRO A 47 -21.52 -3.40 -0.51
N PRO A 48 -21.43 -4.54 0.18
CA PRO A 48 -22.51 -5.05 1.01
C PRO A 48 -22.58 -4.35 2.37
N PHE A 49 -21.85 -3.24 2.56
CA PHE A 49 -22.25 -2.26 3.55
C PHE A 49 -23.60 -1.69 3.11
N GLY A 50 -24.67 -1.90 3.90
CA GLY A 50 -25.99 -1.30 3.72
C GLY A 50 -26.01 0.23 3.88
N ILE A 51 -25.07 0.93 3.24
CA ILE A 51 -24.89 2.37 3.29
C ILE A 51 -25.36 2.94 1.94
N PRO A 52 -26.48 3.67 1.89
CA PRO A 52 -27.00 4.22 0.65
C PRO A 52 -26.18 5.46 0.26
N TYR A 53 -25.03 5.27 -0.41
CA TYR A 53 -24.39 6.35 -1.16
C TYR A 53 -24.49 6.08 -2.66
N ARG A 54 -25.26 6.95 -3.32
CA ARG A 54 -25.44 6.99 -4.76
C ARG A 54 -24.18 7.60 -5.37
N TRP A 55 -23.29 6.78 -5.91
CA TRP A 55 -22.15 7.24 -6.68
C TRP A 55 -22.64 7.95 -7.96
N GLN A 56 -22.54 9.28 -8.00
CA GLN A 56 -22.59 10.03 -9.25
C GLN A 56 -21.17 10.50 -9.57
N TYR A 57 -20.58 9.85 -10.57
CA TYR A 57 -19.37 10.34 -11.22
C TYR A 57 -19.68 11.67 -11.91
N HIS A 58 -19.29 12.79 -11.29
CA HIS A 58 -19.09 14.01 -12.04
C HIS A 58 -17.70 13.96 -12.66
N ASN A 59 -17.64 13.59 -13.95
CA ASN A 59 -16.51 13.90 -14.81
C ASN A 59 -16.39 15.42 -14.92
N SER A 60 -15.64 16.04 -14.02
CA SER A 60 -15.12 17.39 -14.21
C SER A 60 -13.60 17.27 -14.33
N PRO A 61 -13.01 17.55 -15.51
CA PRO A 61 -11.56 17.64 -15.61
C PRO A 61 -11.08 18.79 -14.70
N PRO A 62 -9.96 18.66 -13.97
CA PRO A 62 -9.37 19.78 -13.27
C PRO A 62 -9.04 20.88 -14.29
N GLY A 63 -9.57 22.07 -14.05
CA GLY A 63 -9.36 23.24 -14.91
C GLY A 63 -7.88 23.57 -15.03
N ASN A 64 -7.41 23.67 -16.26
CA ASN A 64 -6.11 24.23 -16.60
C ASN A 64 -6.05 25.70 -16.12
N SER A 65 -5.37 25.96 -15.01
CA SER A 65 -4.80 27.28 -14.75
C SER A 65 -3.34 27.28 -15.19
N MET A 66 -3.11 27.49 -16.48
CA MET A 66 -1.80 27.92 -16.96
C MET A 66 -1.59 29.37 -16.54
N SER A 67 -0.82 29.61 -15.47
CA SER A 67 -0.22 30.93 -15.26
C SER A 67 1.02 31.02 -16.16
N THR A 68 0.93 31.80 -17.23
CA THR A 68 2.06 32.24 -18.03
C THR A 68 2.95 33.13 -17.18
N HIS A 69 4.17 32.69 -16.84
CA HIS A 69 5.22 33.57 -16.34
C HIS A 69 6.40 33.54 -17.29
N ALA A 70 6.64 34.71 -17.88
CA ALA A 70 7.70 34.98 -18.83
C ALA A 70 9.08 34.79 -18.18
N ARG A 71 9.97 34.12 -18.90
CA ARG A 71 11.40 34.01 -18.57
C ARG A 71 12.04 35.41 -18.56
N SER A 72 12.59 35.83 -17.42
CA SER A 72 13.69 36.79 -17.41
C SER A 72 15.02 36.02 -17.36
N VAL A 73 15.90 36.34 -18.31
CA VAL A 73 17.26 35.79 -18.39
C VAL A 73 18.13 36.62 -17.44
N SER A 74 18.66 35.99 -16.40
CA SER A 74 19.71 36.57 -15.55
C SER A 74 21.05 35.93 -15.90
N THR A 75 21.83 36.64 -16.70
CA THR A 75 23.24 36.38 -17.00
C THR A 75 24.06 36.58 -15.72
N THR A 76 24.62 35.51 -15.17
CA THR A 76 25.65 35.62 -14.12
C THR A 76 27.01 35.28 -14.73
N VAL A 77 27.89 36.28 -14.72
CA VAL A 77 29.25 36.27 -15.24
C VAL A 77 30.10 35.27 -14.43
N ARG A 78 30.75 34.33 -15.12
CA ARG A 78 31.81 33.47 -14.57
C ARG A 78 33.06 34.31 -14.36
N ALA A 79 33.53 34.42 -13.11
CA ALA A 79 34.91 34.78 -12.81
C ALA A 79 35.78 33.51 -12.83
N SER A 80 36.77 33.50 -13.72
CA SER A 80 37.83 32.52 -13.82
C SER A 80 38.78 32.61 -12.62
N SER A 81 39.06 31.48 -11.97
CA SER A 81 40.29 31.32 -11.19
C SER A 81 41.04 30.08 -11.70
N SER A 82 42.32 30.31 -11.96
CA SER A 82 43.31 29.46 -12.60
C SER A 82 43.66 28.23 -11.76
N GLY A 83 44.03 27.16 -12.46
CA GLY A 83 44.25 25.83 -11.88
C GLY A 83 45.47 25.65 -10.99
N ALA A 84 45.40 24.56 -10.24
CA ALA A 84 46.53 23.81 -9.71
C ALA A 84 46.22 22.31 -9.94
N PRO A 85 47.20 21.47 -10.28
CA PRO A 85 46.97 20.14 -10.82
C PRO A 85 46.43 19.19 -9.76
N ALA A 86 45.41 18.41 -10.13
CA ALA A 86 44.93 17.28 -9.35
C ALA A 86 46.04 16.23 -9.28
N THR A 87 46.58 16.01 -8.08
CA THR A 87 47.41 14.84 -7.80
C THR A 87 46.50 13.62 -7.76
N ASP A 88 46.64 12.75 -8.75
CA ASP A 88 46.26 11.34 -8.66
C ASP A 88 46.86 10.77 -7.38
N LYS A 89 46.01 10.49 -6.40
CA LYS A 89 46.31 9.53 -5.36
C LYS A 89 45.49 8.30 -5.67
N ASP A 90 46.16 7.36 -6.34
CA ASP A 90 45.82 5.95 -6.34
C ASP A 90 45.34 5.55 -4.93
N SER A 91 44.05 5.26 -4.81
CA SER A 91 43.53 4.51 -3.68
C SER A 91 44.11 3.11 -3.79
N LYS A 92 45.15 2.84 -3.00
CA LYS A 92 45.56 1.46 -2.71
C LYS A 92 44.33 0.73 -2.20
N ALA A 93 43.75 -0.13 -3.04
CA ALA A 93 42.74 -1.09 -2.63
C ALA A 93 43.29 -1.87 -1.44
N SER A 94 42.61 -1.76 -0.30
CA SER A 94 42.85 -2.63 0.85
C SER A 94 42.82 -4.08 0.36
N THR A 95 43.92 -4.80 0.54
CA THR A 95 44.06 -6.23 0.21
C THR A 95 43.34 -7.14 1.20
N THR A 96 42.56 -6.59 2.14
CA THR A 96 41.73 -7.36 3.05
C THR A 96 40.42 -7.69 2.36
N PRO A 97 40.05 -8.99 2.20
CA PRO A 97 38.75 -9.36 1.65
C PRO A 97 37.63 -8.71 2.46
N SER A 98 36.62 -8.14 1.78
CA SER A 98 35.44 -7.59 2.44
C SER A 98 34.79 -8.63 3.35
N ILE A 99 34.34 -8.22 4.53
CA ILE A 99 33.60 -9.07 5.47
C ILE A 99 32.25 -9.54 4.88
N LEU A 100 31.81 -8.93 3.78
CA LEU A 100 30.61 -9.27 3.03
C LEU A 100 30.85 -10.22 1.85
N ARG A 101 32.06 -10.80 1.71
CA ARG A 101 32.36 -11.71 0.59
C ARG A 101 31.38 -12.89 0.50
N ASP A 102 30.98 -13.45 1.63
CA ASP A 102 30.04 -14.57 1.66
C ASP A 102 28.62 -14.12 1.27
N VAL A 103 28.22 -12.90 1.68
CA VAL A 103 26.96 -12.27 1.27
C VAL A 103 26.95 -12.05 -0.24
N GLN A 104 28.05 -11.53 -0.80
CA GLN A 104 28.21 -11.33 -2.23
C GLN A 104 28.09 -12.65 -3.01
N ALA A 105 28.72 -13.72 -2.51
CA ALA A 105 28.66 -15.05 -3.13
C ALA A 105 27.26 -15.68 -3.06
N ALA A 106 26.45 -15.30 -2.07
CA ALA A 106 25.11 -15.83 -1.84
C ALA A 106 23.99 -15.13 -2.64
N LEU A 107 24.30 -14.07 -3.42
CA LEU A 107 23.28 -13.33 -4.18
C LEU A 107 22.61 -14.21 -5.26
N GLU A 108 21.29 -14.34 -5.18
CA GLU A 108 20.47 -15.18 -6.06
C GLU A 108 20.00 -14.44 -7.31
N ASN A 109 19.57 -13.18 -7.18
CA ASN A 109 19.12 -12.27 -8.25
C ASN A 109 18.20 -12.92 -9.29
N SER A 110 17.10 -13.54 -8.85
CA SER A 110 16.18 -14.26 -9.73
C SER A 110 15.55 -13.38 -10.82
N TRP A 111 15.33 -12.08 -10.59
CA TRP A 111 14.97 -11.13 -11.65
C TRP A 111 15.94 -11.19 -12.83
N VAL A 112 17.25 -11.10 -12.54
CA VAL A 112 18.29 -11.07 -13.57
C VAL A 112 18.44 -12.43 -14.25
N ARG A 113 18.25 -13.53 -13.49
CA ARG A 113 18.39 -14.89 -14.02
C ARG A 113 17.20 -15.37 -14.85
N GLN A 114 15.99 -14.94 -14.51
CA GLN A 114 14.75 -15.45 -15.12
C GLN A 114 14.13 -14.49 -16.13
N LEU A 115 14.41 -13.18 -16.03
CA LEU A 115 13.81 -12.17 -16.88
C LEU A 115 14.85 -11.48 -17.76
N SER A 116 14.35 -10.84 -18.82
CA SER A 116 15.22 -10.17 -19.80
C SER A 116 15.44 -8.69 -19.46
N PRO A 117 16.70 -8.19 -19.52
CA PRO A 117 16.96 -6.76 -19.44
C PRO A 117 16.44 -6.02 -20.67
N GLU A 118 16.37 -4.69 -20.59
CA GLU A 118 16.22 -3.85 -21.78
C GLU A 118 17.28 -4.18 -22.85
N THR A 119 16.86 -4.22 -24.13
CA THR A 119 17.79 -4.52 -25.24
C THR A 119 18.70 -3.34 -25.58
N ALA A 120 19.89 -3.63 -26.12
CA ALA A 120 20.86 -2.60 -26.51
C ALA A 120 20.32 -1.67 -27.63
N GLU A 121 19.54 -2.21 -28.57
CA GLU A 121 18.87 -1.44 -29.62
C GLU A 121 17.87 -0.45 -29.01
N ASN A 122 17.14 -0.89 -27.98
CA ASN A 122 16.17 -0.06 -27.29
C ASN A 122 16.85 1.06 -26.49
N LEU A 123 17.96 0.74 -25.80
CA LEU A 123 18.79 1.73 -25.12
C LEU A 123 19.31 2.79 -26.10
N LYS A 124 19.86 2.38 -27.25
CA LYS A 124 20.35 3.31 -28.28
C LYS A 124 19.23 4.19 -28.83
N LYS A 125 18.04 3.62 -29.08
CA LYS A 125 16.86 4.35 -29.55
C LYS A 125 16.38 5.38 -28.53
N SER A 126 16.26 5.00 -27.26
CA SER A 126 15.80 5.88 -26.19
C SER A 126 16.78 7.00 -25.89
N ARG A 127 18.09 6.74 -25.87
CA ARG A 127 19.13 7.77 -25.76
C ARG A 127 19.08 8.77 -26.91
N LYS A 128 18.93 8.28 -28.14
CA LYS A 128 18.80 9.16 -29.32
C LYS A 128 17.56 10.06 -29.23
N ALA A 129 16.43 9.53 -28.73
CA ALA A 129 15.19 10.29 -28.58
C ALA A 129 15.32 11.44 -27.58
N GLU A 130 16.09 11.24 -26.50
CA GLU A 130 16.31 12.24 -25.43
C GLU A 130 17.61 13.04 -25.60
N GLY A 131 18.40 12.78 -26.64
CA GLY A 131 19.69 13.46 -26.87
C GLY A 131 20.77 13.13 -25.84
N LEU A 132 20.77 11.91 -25.29
CA LEU A 132 21.70 11.48 -24.24
C LEU A 132 23.01 10.93 -24.81
N PRO A 133 24.16 11.18 -24.16
CA PRO A 133 25.43 10.58 -24.56
C PRO A 133 25.46 9.08 -24.26
N ASP A 134 26.33 8.34 -24.96
CA ASP A 134 26.51 6.90 -24.73
C ASP A 134 27.06 6.57 -23.33
N THR A 135 27.63 7.58 -22.65
CA THR A 135 28.15 7.49 -21.28
C THR A 135 27.08 7.67 -20.20
N ASP A 136 25.82 7.96 -20.56
CA ASP A 136 24.72 8.03 -19.57
C ASP A 136 24.45 6.65 -18.98
N ASP A 137 24.80 6.44 -17.71
CA ASP A 137 24.65 5.16 -17.00
C ASP A 137 23.22 4.96 -16.47
N ASN A 138 22.21 5.22 -17.31
CA ASN A 138 20.79 5.16 -16.98
C ASN A 138 20.37 6.07 -15.81
N ARG A 139 21.01 7.23 -15.69
CA ARG A 139 20.73 8.20 -14.62
C ARG A 139 19.75 9.29 -15.03
N THR A 140 19.56 9.46 -16.33
CA THR A 140 18.66 10.47 -16.90
C THR A 140 17.37 9.82 -17.35
N ARG A 141 16.24 10.52 -17.20
CA ARG A 141 14.93 10.04 -17.69
C ARG A 141 15.00 9.72 -19.17
N ARG A 142 14.48 8.55 -19.55
CA ARG A 142 14.29 8.13 -20.94
C ARG A 142 13.18 7.10 -21.02
N PRO A 143 12.50 6.95 -22.18
CA PRO A 143 11.52 5.90 -22.35
C PRO A 143 12.19 4.51 -22.39
N VAL A 144 11.54 3.52 -21.78
CA VAL A 144 11.95 2.11 -21.81
C VAL A 144 10.82 1.33 -22.48
N PHE A 145 11.08 0.78 -23.67
CA PHE A 145 10.04 0.22 -24.52
C PHE A 145 9.91 -1.30 -24.41
N ASN A 146 10.98 -1.99 -24.02
CA ASN A 146 11.05 -3.44 -23.80
C ASN A 146 11.93 -3.77 -22.58
N GLY A 147 11.98 -5.05 -22.22
CA GLY A 147 12.70 -5.54 -21.06
C GLY A 147 11.89 -5.42 -19.78
N HIS A 148 12.20 -6.32 -18.85
CA HIS A 148 11.58 -6.42 -17.52
C HIS A 148 12.27 -5.53 -16.50
N TYR A 149 13.54 -5.22 -16.73
CA TYR A 149 14.33 -4.35 -15.87
C TYR A 149 15.39 -3.61 -16.67
N VAL A 150 15.91 -2.55 -16.06
CA VAL A 150 17.06 -1.80 -16.56
C VAL A 150 18.20 -1.95 -15.55
N PRO A 151 19.40 -2.39 -15.98
CA PRO A 151 20.59 -2.31 -15.14
C PRO A 151 20.88 -0.85 -14.78
N VAL A 152 20.93 -0.55 -13.48
CA VAL A 152 21.22 0.79 -12.95
C VAL A 152 22.11 0.67 -11.73
N LYS A 153 23.06 1.59 -11.53
CA LYS A 153 23.89 1.62 -10.33
C LYS A 153 23.31 2.59 -9.30
N PRO A 154 23.25 2.22 -8.01
CA PRO A 154 22.99 3.16 -6.94
C PRO A 154 23.95 4.36 -6.98
N THR A 155 23.43 5.51 -6.59
CA THR A 155 24.24 6.69 -6.29
C THR A 155 24.34 6.78 -4.77
N GLY A 156 25.51 6.47 -4.22
CA GLY A 156 25.77 6.58 -2.78
C GLY A 156 25.52 7.97 -2.21
N ILE A 157 25.61 8.09 -0.89
CA ILE A 157 25.48 9.33 -0.14
C ILE A 157 26.80 9.67 0.58
N ALA A 158 27.04 10.96 0.84
CA ALA A 158 28.26 11.41 1.49
C ALA A 158 28.25 11.11 2.98
N LYS A 159 29.35 10.60 3.53
CA LYS A 159 29.51 10.21 4.95
C LYS A 159 28.29 9.45 5.48
N PRO A 160 28.02 8.24 4.96
CA PRO A 160 26.87 7.46 5.38
C PRO A 160 27.03 7.03 6.85
N ARG A 161 25.97 7.18 7.63
CA ARG A 161 25.89 6.68 9.01
C ARG A 161 24.63 5.84 9.19
N LEU A 162 24.80 4.62 9.70
CA LEU A 162 23.69 3.77 10.09
C LEU A 162 22.97 4.37 11.31
N VAL A 163 21.70 4.70 11.15
CA VAL A 163 20.83 5.22 12.21
C VAL A 163 20.16 4.07 12.95
N MET A 164 19.58 3.14 12.20
CA MET A 164 18.82 2.02 12.73
C MET A 164 18.86 0.83 11.77
N TYR A 165 18.74 -0.38 12.30
CA TYR A 165 18.55 -1.60 11.53
C TYR A 165 17.56 -2.51 12.26
N SER A 166 16.93 -3.44 11.54
CA SER A 166 16.03 -4.46 12.12
C SER A 166 16.83 -5.73 12.41
N PRO A 167 17.05 -6.10 13.69
CA PRO A 167 17.82 -7.30 14.04
C PRO A 167 17.19 -8.58 13.50
N ASP A 168 15.86 -8.68 13.59
CA ASP A 168 15.12 -9.84 13.08
C ASP A 168 15.25 -9.97 11.57
N MET A 169 15.24 -8.85 10.84
CA MET A 169 15.41 -8.88 9.39
C MET A 169 16.85 -9.23 9.00
N ALA A 170 17.84 -8.70 9.71
CA ALA A 170 19.24 -9.07 9.50
C ALA A 170 19.46 -10.57 9.74
N ALA A 171 18.85 -11.14 10.79
CA ALA A 171 18.93 -12.57 11.09
C ALA A 171 18.26 -13.44 10.01
N GLN A 172 17.09 -13.06 9.49
CA GLN A 172 16.44 -13.77 8.37
C GLN A 172 17.28 -13.73 7.09
N LEU A 173 18.02 -12.65 6.88
CA LEU A 173 18.99 -12.51 5.79
C LEU A 173 20.34 -13.17 6.11
N GLN A 174 20.46 -13.87 7.24
CA GLN A 174 21.69 -14.53 7.71
C GLN A 174 22.90 -13.60 7.80
N LEU A 175 22.66 -12.32 8.10
CA LEU A 175 23.71 -11.33 8.36
C LEU A 175 24.14 -11.42 9.82
N THR A 176 25.44 -11.59 10.04
CA THR A 176 26.02 -11.63 11.39
C THR A 176 26.06 -10.23 12.03
N PRO A 177 26.01 -10.12 13.37
CA PRO A 177 26.18 -8.83 14.06
C PRO A 177 27.47 -8.11 13.66
N GLU A 178 28.57 -8.84 13.44
CA GLU A 178 29.86 -8.31 13.01
C GLU A 178 29.80 -7.71 11.60
N GLN A 179 29.08 -8.36 10.68
CA GLN A 179 28.84 -7.82 9.34
C GLN A 179 28.00 -6.55 9.41
N VAL A 180 26.89 -6.54 10.15
CA VAL A 180 26.02 -5.36 10.29
C VAL A 180 26.75 -4.16 10.90
N ALA A 181 27.66 -4.40 11.85
CA ALA A 181 28.45 -3.35 12.47
C ALA A 181 29.61 -2.83 11.59
N SER A 182 29.89 -3.46 10.45
CA SER A 182 31.03 -3.13 9.60
C SER A 182 30.78 -1.91 8.70
N PRO A 183 31.83 -1.15 8.35
CA PRO A 183 31.74 -0.11 7.33
C PRO A 183 31.27 -0.64 5.97
N ASP A 184 31.69 -1.84 5.58
CA ASP A 184 31.29 -2.49 4.32
C ASP A 184 29.77 -2.64 4.22
N PHE A 185 29.09 -2.97 5.33
CA PHE A 185 27.63 -3.06 5.36
C PHE A 185 26.98 -1.70 5.16
N VAL A 186 27.47 -0.67 5.84
CA VAL A 186 26.97 0.69 5.68
C VAL A 186 27.13 1.16 4.25
N ASP A 187 28.31 0.97 3.64
CA ASP A 187 28.57 1.35 2.26
C ASP A 187 27.71 0.58 1.25
N TRP A 188 27.43 -0.70 1.50
CA TRP A 188 26.54 -1.49 0.66
C TRP A 188 25.09 -0.97 0.73
N VAL A 189 24.53 -0.85 1.95
CA VAL A 189 23.13 -0.44 2.13
C VAL A 189 22.88 1.06 1.96
N SER A 190 23.94 1.85 1.78
CA SER A 190 23.88 3.26 1.34
C SER A 190 24.10 3.42 -0.17
N GLY A 191 24.41 2.34 -0.90
CA GLY A 191 24.69 2.37 -2.34
C GLY A 191 26.06 2.99 -2.69
N ASN A 192 26.97 3.09 -1.72
CA ASN A 192 28.36 3.51 -1.95
C ASN A 192 29.21 2.36 -2.51
N THR A 193 28.87 1.11 -2.16
CA THR A 193 29.45 -0.11 -2.70
C THR A 193 28.38 -1.00 -3.30
N VAL A 194 28.70 -1.61 -4.45
CA VAL A 194 27.83 -2.54 -5.15
C VAL A 194 28.45 -3.93 -5.06
N LEU A 195 27.73 -4.88 -4.46
CA LEU A 195 28.21 -6.26 -4.32
C LEU A 195 27.87 -7.13 -5.54
N GLY A 196 26.77 -6.87 -6.24
CA GLY A 196 26.31 -7.67 -7.36
C GLY A 196 25.58 -6.85 -8.41
N GLU A 197 24.73 -7.53 -9.19
CA GLU A 197 23.89 -6.84 -10.18
C GLU A 197 22.79 -6.03 -9.49
N THR A 198 22.50 -4.86 -10.03
CA THR A 198 21.52 -3.92 -9.50
C THR A 198 20.60 -3.43 -10.61
N TRP A 199 19.32 -3.29 -10.31
CA TRP A 199 18.29 -3.03 -11.32
C TRP A 199 17.16 -2.13 -10.82
N ALA A 200 16.44 -1.55 -11.77
CA ALA A 200 15.19 -0.85 -11.57
C ALA A 200 14.16 -1.35 -12.58
N THR A 201 12.90 -1.43 -12.18
CA THR A 201 11.84 -1.98 -13.04
C THR A 201 10.87 -0.90 -13.55
N PRO A 202 10.35 -1.04 -14.78
CA PRO A 202 9.23 -0.25 -15.25
C PRO A 202 7.91 -0.86 -14.74
N TYR A 203 6.93 0.00 -14.48
CA TYR A 203 5.55 -0.43 -14.22
C TYR A 203 4.57 0.66 -14.65
N ALA A 204 3.29 0.35 -14.76
CA ALA A 204 2.24 1.28 -15.15
C ALA A 204 1.45 1.79 -13.94
N LEU A 205 0.88 3.00 -14.09
CA LEU A 205 -0.01 3.61 -13.11
C LEU A 205 -1.48 3.29 -13.46
N SER A 206 -2.20 2.78 -12.48
CA SER A 206 -3.67 2.69 -12.49
C SER A 206 -4.21 3.15 -11.14
N ILE A 207 -5.24 3.98 -11.15
CA ILE A 207 -5.86 4.55 -9.95
C ILE A 207 -7.31 4.08 -9.91
N MET A 208 -7.70 3.39 -8.84
CA MET A 208 -9.06 2.85 -8.65
C MET A 208 -9.56 2.05 -9.87
N GLY A 209 -8.73 1.18 -10.41
CA GLY A 209 -9.08 0.34 -11.57
C GLY A 209 -9.05 1.06 -12.92
N THR A 210 -8.76 2.36 -12.96
CA THR A 210 -8.66 3.14 -14.20
C THR A 210 -7.20 3.24 -14.63
N ARG A 211 -6.90 2.89 -15.88
CA ARG A 211 -5.55 2.99 -16.45
C ARG A 211 -5.18 4.45 -16.75
N TYR A 212 -4.02 4.90 -16.26
CA TYR A 212 -3.51 6.24 -16.53
C TYR A 212 -2.28 6.19 -17.45
N THR A 213 -2.24 7.12 -18.40
CA THR A 213 -1.08 7.38 -19.29
C THR A 213 -0.63 8.83 -19.25
N ASN A 214 -1.50 9.77 -18.87
CA ASN A 214 -1.20 11.21 -18.85
C ASN A 214 -0.08 11.59 -17.86
N ASN A 215 0.06 10.84 -16.76
CA ASN A 215 1.12 11.07 -15.75
C ASN A 215 2.48 10.46 -16.17
N CYS A 216 2.52 9.77 -17.30
CA CYS A 216 3.77 9.37 -17.94
C CYS A 216 4.36 10.59 -18.65
N PRO A 217 5.65 10.95 -18.42
CA PRO A 217 6.28 12.08 -19.10
C PRO A 217 6.30 11.95 -20.63
N TYR A 218 6.08 10.74 -21.15
CA TYR A 218 6.05 10.43 -22.58
C TYR A 218 4.63 10.20 -23.13
N GLY A 219 3.59 10.23 -22.30
CA GLY A 219 2.20 9.95 -22.71
C GLY A 219 1.91 8.51 -23.16
N THR A 220 2.89 7.61 -23.06
CA THR A 220 2.80 6.22 -23.56
C THR A 220 2.36 5.19 -22.52
N GLY A 221 2.33 5.56 -21.24
CA GLY A 221 2.17 4.61 -20.13
C GLY A 221 3.44 3.83 -19.74
N ASN A 222 4.55 3.98 -20.46
CA ASN A 222 5.80 3.24 -20.22
C ASN A 222 6.85 3.99 -19.38
N GLY A 223 6.57 5.22 -18.95
CA GLY A 223 7.54 6.11 -18.29
C GLY A 223 7.37 6.21 -16.77
N TYR A 224 6.60 5.31 -16.17
CA TYR A 224 6.57 5.11 -14.72
C TYR A 224 7.47 3.92 -14.37
N GLY A 225 7.74 3.69 -13.09
CA GLY A 225 8.73 2.71 -12.67
C GLY A 225 9.45 3.14 -11.39
N ASP A 226 10.47 2.39 -11.02
CA ASP A 226 11.28 2.64 -9.83
C ASP A 226 12.14 3.90 -9.99
N GLY A 227 11.53 5.08 -9.81
CA GLY A 227 12.16 6.37 -10.08
C GLY A 227 13.16 6.86 -9.02
N ARG A 228 13.15 6.24 -7.85
CA ARG A 228 14.07 6.52 -6.73
C ARG A 228 14.40 5.26 -5.92
N ALA A 229 14.12 4.10 -6.50
CA ALA A 229 14.30 2.80 -5.87
C ALA A 229 15.23 1.97 -6.76
N ILE A 230 16.17 1.26 -6.17
CA ILE A 230 17.11 0.40 -6.90
C ILE A 230 17.25 -0.89 -6.12
N SER A 231 16.96 -2.02 -6.77
CA SER A 231 17.18 -3.34 -6.19
C SER A 231 18.68 -3.65 -6.22
N ILE A 232 19.21 -4.08 -5.08
CA ILE A 232 20.65 -4.27 -4.85
C ILE A 232 21.06 -5.73 -4.64
N GLY A 233 20.09 -6.64 -4.75
CA GLY A 233 20.31 -8.06 -4.72
C GLY A 233 19.13 -8.82 -4.17
N GLU A 234 19.19 -10.14 -4.30
CA GLU A 234 18.29 -11.07 -3.60
C GLU A 234 19.11 -12.05 -2.77
N LEU A 235 18.67 -12.28 -1.53
CA LEU A 235 19.32 -13.17 -0.59
C LEU A 235 18.26 -14.03 0.12
N HIS A 236 18.41 -15.35 0.06
CA HIS A 236 17.49 -16.31 0.68
C HIS A 236 16.03 -16.12 0.22
N GLY A 237 15.83 -15.89 -1.08
CA GLY A 237 14.50 -15.61 -1.65
C GLY A 237 13.90 -14.24 -1.29
N LEU A 238 14.65 -13.34 -0.64
CA LEU A 238 14.23 -11.98 -0.31
C LEU A 238 14.97 -10.94 -1.16
N GLU A 239 14.24 -10.05 -1.80
CA GLU A 239 14.76 -8.93 -2.59
C GLU A 239 15.05 -7.73 -1.68
N LEU A 240 16.23 -7.11 -1.86
CA LEU A 240 16.66 -5.90 -1.15
C LEU A 240 16.60 -4.70 -2.09
N GLN A 241 15.94 -3.63 -1.66
CA GLN A 241 15.73 -2.44 -2.49
C GLN A 241 16.02 -1.13 -1.74
N LEU A 242 16.94 -0.32 -2.25
CA LEU A 242 17.31 0.98 -1.69
C LEU A 242 16.34 2.06 -2.14
N LYS A 243 15.52 2.59 -1.24
CA LYS A 243 14.70 3.79 -1.50
C LYS A 243 15.50 5.05 -1.18
N GLY A 244 15.65 5.92 -2.17
CA GLY A 244 16.58 7.06 -2.13
C GLY A 244 17.95 6.75 -2.76
N GLY A 245 18.08 5.60 -3.41
CA GLY A 245 19.32 5.12 -4.03
C GLY A 245 19.80 5.89 -5.25
N GLY A 246 19.16 7.00 -5.64
CA GLY A 246 19.53 7.82 -6.79
C GLY A 246 18.50 7.79 -7.92
N THR A 247 18.80 8.51 -9.00
CA THR A 247 17.94 8.56 -10.18
C THR A 247 18.10 7.31 -11.04
N THR A 248 17.00 6.93 -11.69
CA THR A 248 16.91 5.88 -12.69
C THR A 248 16.22 6.48 -13.93
N PRO A 249 16.06 5.75 -15.06
CA PRO A 249 15.28 6.24 -16.20
C PRO A 249 13.84 6.63 -15.85
N PHE A 250 13.32 6.13 -14.73
CA PHE A 250 11.94 6.30 -14.26
C PHE A 250 11.75 7.46 -13.28
N HIS A 251 12.77 8.30 -13.06
CA HIS A 251 12.74 9.35 -12.03
C HIS A 251 11.75 10.51 -12.32
N ARG A 252 11.23 10.61 -13.55
CA ARG A 252 10.21 11.61 -13.99
C ARG A 252 10.56 13.08 -13.71
N GLY A 253 11.84 13.41 -13.55
CA GLY A 253 12.32 14.75 -13.22
C GLY A 253 12.53 15.02 -11.72
N ALA A 254 12.26 14.05 -10.85
CA ALA A 254 12.62 14.11 -9.43
C ALA A 254 14.12 13.85 -9.19
N ASP A 255 14.61 14.08 -7.99
CA ASP A 255 16.04 13.97 -7.64
C ASP A 255 16.53 12.54 -7.30
N GLY A 256 15.63 11.55 -7.26
CA GLY A 256 15.99 10.18 -6.92
C GLY A 256 16.33 9.95 -5.42
N ARG A 257 16.09 10.93 -4.55
CA ARG A 257 16.49 10.90 -3.13
C ARG A 257 15.31 10.82 -2.16
N ALA A 258 15.58 10.32 -0.96
CA ALA A 258 14.69 10.36 0.19
C ALA A 258 15.28 11.21 1.31
N VAL A 259 14.43 11.67 2.23
CA VAL A 259 14.82 12.48 3.39
C VAL A 259 14.64 11.71 4.68
N LEU A 260 15.43 12.06 5.71
CA LEU A 260 15.46 11.39 7.01
C LEU A 260 14.05 11.18 7.60
N ARG A 261 13.19 12.20 7.57
CA ARG A 261 11.81 12.10 8.06
C ARG A 261 11.01 11.01 7.36
N SER A 262 10.98 11.01 6.02
CA SER A 262 10.28 9.98 5.24
C SER A 262 10.85 8.58 5.48
N SER A 263 12.17 8.49 5.65
CA SER A 263 12.89 7.23 5.84
C SER A 263 12.67 6.64 7.25
N ILE A 264 12.60 7.48 8.29
CA ILE A 264 12.22 7.07 9.66
C ILE A 264 10.79 6.53 9.66
N ARG A 265 9.85 7.26 9.04
CA ARG A 265 8.45 6.84 8.97
C ARG A 265 8.28 5.50 8.29
N GLU A 266 8.93 5.30 7.14
CA GLU A 266 8.85 4.05 6.39
C GLU A 266 9.51 2.89 7.15
N PHE A 267 10.67 3.10 7.77
CA PHE A 267 11.32 2.08 8.59
C PHE A 267 10.40 1.64 9.74
N LEU A 268 9.93 2.57 10.56
CA LEU A 268 9.09 2.27 11.71
C LEU A 268 7.74 1.68 11.31
N ALA A 269 7.09 2.19 10.25
CA ALA A 269 5.80 1.67 9.81
C ALA A 269 5.88 0.28 9.20
N SER A 270 6.95 -0.03 8.47
CA SER A 270 7.21 -1.38 7.93
C SER A 270 7.28 -2.40 9.06
N GLU A 271 8.06 -2.11 10.10
CA GLU A 271 8.25 -3.01 11.23
C GLU A 271 7.01 -3.04 12.14
N ALA A 272 6.31 -1.93 12.31
CA ALA A 272 5.07 -1.87 13.10
C ALA A 272 3.97 -2.71 12.47
N MET A 273 3.79 -2.63 11.16
CA MET A 273 2.81 -3.43 10.44
C MET A 273 3.14 -4.92 10.54
N HIS A 274 4.43 -5.30 10.49
CA HIS A 274 4.86 -6.68 10.70
C HIS A 274 4.47 -7.18 12.10
N SER A 275 4.81 -6.45 13.17
CA SER A 275 4.50 -6.83 14.55
C SER A 275 3.00 -6.75 14.87
N LEU A 276 2.24 -5.96 14.11
CA LEU A 276 0.78 -5.96 14.13
C LEU A 276 0.16 -7.17 13.42
N ASN A 277 0.96 -8.07 12.85
CA ASN A 277 0.54 -9.20 12.01
C ASN A 277 -0.18 -8.75 10.74
N VAL A 278 0.24 -7.63 10.15
CA VAL A 278 -0.22 -7.20 8.83
C VAL A 278 0.85 -7.52 7.79
N SER A 279 0.45 -8.19 6.71
CA SER A 279 1.34 -8.54 5.61
C SER A 279 1.99 -7.27 5.02
N THR A 280 3.32 -7.19 5.01
CA THR A 280 4.05 -5.96 4.66
C THR A 280 5.47 -6.22 4.15
N THR A 281 6.02 -5.26 3.40
CA THR A 281 7.47 -5.14 3.19
C THR A 281 8.18 -4.80 4.50
N ARG A 282 9.38 -5.33 4.69
CA ARG A 282 10.21 -5.10 5.88
C ARG A 282 11.28 -4.05 5.63
N ALA A 283 11.90 -3.55 6.69
CA ALA A 283 13.03 -2.63 6.60
C ALA A 283 14.28 -3.24 7.23
N LEU A 284 15.35 -3.37 6.45
CA LEU A 284 16.64 -3.85 6.95
C LEU A 284 17.41 -2.73 7.65
N SER A 285 17.57 -1.59 7.00
CA SER A 285 18.42 -0.50 7.49
C SER A 285 17.88 0.88 7.13
N LEU A 286 18.27 1.85 7.94
CA LEU A 286 18.09 3.29 7.74
C LEU A 286 19.47 3.96 7.84
N VAL A 287 19.93 4.53 6.73
CA VAL A 287 21.21 5.26 6.67
C VAL A 287 20.94 6.73 6.37
N VAL A 288 21.62 7.62 7.07
CA VAL A 288 21.56 9.07 6.86
C VAL A 288 22.89 9.58 6.33
N SER A 289 22.85 10.61 5.50
CA SER A 289 24.04 11.38 5.15
C SER A 289 24.31 12.44 6.21
N GLU A 290 25.56 12.55 6.64
CA GLU A 290 25.98 13.62 7.54
C GLU A 290 26.23 14.96 6.84
N LEU A 291 26.33 14.96 5.50
CA LEU A 291 26.66 16.15 4.71
C LEU A 291 25.56 16.57 3.71
N ASP A 292 24.87 15.59 3.12
CA ASP A 292 23.92 15.85 2.06
C ASP A 292 22.56 16.28 2.64
N THR A 293 22.05 17.39 2.10
CA THR A 293 20.70 17.86 2.36
C THR A 293 20.00 18.18 1.06
N ILE A 294 18.70 17.90 1.03
CA ILE A 294 17.84 18.13 -0.14
C ILE A 294 16.59 18.89 0.28
N SER A 295 16.05 19.66 -0.65
CA SER A 295 14.87 20.48 -0.38
C SER A 295 13.59 19.66 -0.59
N ARG A 296 12.63 19.77 0.34
CA ARG A 296 11.31 19.14 0.24
C ARG A 296 10.20 20.13 0.60
N PRO A 297 9.01 20.02 -0.01
CA PRO A 297 7.85 20.77 0.42
C PRO A 297 7.47 20.42 1.85
N TRP A 298 7.09 21.43 2.63
CA TRP A 298 6.61 21.28 4.00
C TRP A 298 5.59 22.36 4.38
N TYR A 299 5.06 22.20 5.58
CA TYR A 299 4.03 23.04 6.17
C TYR A 299 4.66 24.08 7.10
N SER A 300 4.22 25.33 7.01
CA SER A 300 4.56 26.39 7.97
C SER A 300 3.85 26.17 9.31
N ASP A 301 4.39 26.70 10.41
CA ASP A 301 3.80 26.59 11.76
C ASP A 301 2.33 27.04 11.85
N ASN A 302 1.88 27.95 10.98
CA ASN A 302 0.49 28.42 10.91
C ASN A 302 -0.43 27.59 9.99
N SER A 303 -0.01 26.42 9.50
CA SER A 303 -0.76 25.63 8.52
C SER A 303 -1.98 24.86 9.08
N ALA A 304 -2.49 25.24 10.25
CA ALA A 304 -3.56 24.54 10.96
C ALA A 304 -4.98 24.87 10.45
N GLN A 305 -5.13 25.69 9.41
CA GLN A 305 -6.43 26.31 9.12
C GLN A 305 -7.28 25.63 8.02
N SER A 306 -6.74 24.65 7.28
CA SER A 306 -7.52 23.75 6.42
C SER A 306 -6.64 22.64 5.84
N LYS A 307 -7.25 21.53 5.39
CA LYS A 307 -6.56 20.43 4.68
C LYS A 307 -6.01 20.96 3.35
N ALA A 308 -4.76 21.44 3.36
CA ALA A 308 -4.11 22.14 2.25
C ALA A 308 -2.76 21.50 1.88
N ASP A 309 -2.23 21.89 0.73
CA ASP A 309 -0.90 21.46 0.30
C ASP A 309 0.21 22.26 1.02
N PRO A 310 1.43 21.69 1.14
CA PRO A 310 2.60 22.36 1.67
C PRO A 310 2.84 23.73 1.03
N ASN A 311 3.23 24.70 1.85
CA ASN A 311 3.39 26.11 1.46
C ASN A 311 4.82 26.64 1.61
N ILE A 312 5.75 25.84 2.12
CA ILE A 312 7.17 26.20 2.27
C ILE A 312 8.09 25.09 1.77
N MET A 313 9.36 25.40 1.58
CA MET A 313 10.42 24.43 1.29
C MET A 313 11.40 24.37 2.46
N VAL A 314 11.71 23.17 2.92
CA VAL A 314 12.67 22.92 4.00
C VAL A 314 13.85 22.09 3.49
N ARG A 315 15.04 22.29 4.07
CA ARG A 315 16.20 21.42 3.80
C ARG A 315 16.23 20.31 4.84
N GLU A 316 16.23 19.07 4.37
CA GLU A 316 16.28 17.89 5.23
C GLU A 316 17.49 17.03 4.85
N LYS A 317 18.04 16.31 5.83
CA LYS A 317 19.14 15.37 5.61
C LYS A 317 18.70 14.28 4.64
N THR A 318 19.54 13.97 3.66
CA THR A 318 19.31 12.85 2.74
C THR A 318 19.46 11.54 3.50
N ALA A 319 18.57 10.59 3.23
CA ALA A 319 18.58 9.28 3.84
C ALA A 319 18.21 8.19 2.82
N ILE A 320 18.59 6.95 3.13
CA ILE A 320 18.28 5.75 2.37
C ILE A 320 17.71 4.71 3.33
N THR A 321 16.58 4.11 2.94
CA THR A 321 16.01 2.95 3.63
C THR A 321 16.21 1.73 2.73
N CYS A 322 16.84 0.68 3.25
CA CYS A 322 16.90 -0.63 2.58
C CYS A 322 15.64 -1.42 2.92
N ARG A 323 14.75 -1.55 1.93
CA ARG A 323 13.50 -2.31 2.02
C ARG A 323 13.77 -3.77 1.67
N VAL A 324 13.01 -4.67 2.27
CA VAL A 324 13.13 -6.12 2.03
C VAL A 324 11.75 -6.72 1.83
N ALA A 325 11.60 -7.56 0.82
CA ALA A 325 10.36 -8.28 0.55
C ALA A 325 10.64 -9.59 -0.21
N THR A 326 9.71 -10.53 -0.22
CA THR A 326 9.81 -11.68 -1.14
C THR A 326 9.89 -11.22 -2.59
N SER A 327 9.16 -10.18 -2.97
CA SER A 327 9.41 -9.43 -4.20
C SER A 327 8.77 -8.05 -4.12
N PHE A 328 9.19 -7.16 -5.01
CA PHE A 328 8.52 -5.89 -5.27
C PHE A 328 7.63 -5.94 -6.53
N LEU A 329 7.13 -7.11 -6.94
CA LEU A 329 6.17 -7.25 -8.03
C LEU A 329 4.83 -6.61 -7.69
N ARG A 330 4.58 -5.49 -8.34
CA ARG A 330 3.33 -4.71 -8.31
C ARG A 330 2.32 -5.18 -9.37
N VAL A 331 1.04 -4.97 -9.13
CA VAL A 331 -0.01 -5.09 -10.17
C VAL A 331 0.33 -4.23 -11.38
N GLY A 332 0.88 -3.03 -11.15
CA GLY A 332 1.36 -2.14 -12.21
C GLY A 332 2.40 -2.75 -13.15
N HIS A 333 3.19 -3.75 -12.73
CA HIS A 333 4.11 -4.44 -13.65
C HIS A 333 3.31 -5.24 -14.66
N LEU A 334 2.42 -6.14 -14.20
CA LEU A 334 1.62 -6.99 -15.09
C LEU A 334 0.74 -6.13 -16.02
N ASP A 335 0.17 -5.04 -15.49
CA ASP A 335 -0.61 -4.07 -16.28
C ASP A 335 0.23 -3.40 -17.38
N LEU A 336 1.49 -3.07 -17.11
CA LEU A 336 2.38 -2.51 -18.14
C LEU A 336 2.56 -3.48 -19.32
N PHE A 337 2.89 -4.75 -19.05
CA PHE A 337 3.13 -5.74 -20.10
C PHE A 337 1.84 -6.13 -20.83
N ALA A 338 0.71 -6.22 -20.11
CA ALA A 338 -0.60 -6.40 -20.73
C ALA A 338 -0.96 -5.25 -21.68
N ARG A 339 -0.71 -3.99 -21.30
CA ARG A 339 -0.91 -2.82 -22.18
C ARG A 339 0.00 -2.86 -23.42
N ARG A 340 1.23 -3.38 -23.29
CA ARG A 340 2.13 -3.58 -24.44
C ARG A 340 1.53 -4.60 -25.41
N VAL A 341 1.15 -5.78 -24.90
CA VAL A 341 0.48 -6.85 -25.65
C VAL A 341 -0.79 -6.37 -26.35
N GLU A 342 -1.65 -5.62 -25.66
CA GLU A 342 -2.88 -5.07 -26.24
C GLU A 342 -2.63 -4.16 -27.45
N ARG A 343 -1.48 -3.49 -27.49
CA ARG A 343 -1.13 -2.55 -28.55
C ARG A 343 -0.44 -3.22 -29.73
N THR A 344 0.34 -4.26 -29.49
CA THR A 344 1.22 -4.87 -30.51
C THR A 344 0.75 -6.23 -30.99
N SER A 345 0.06 -6.96 -30.13
CA SER A 345 -0.21 -8.39 -30.32
C SER A 345 -1.70 -8.69 -30.44
N LYS A 346 -2.60 -7.71 -30.22
CA LYS A 346 -4.05 -7.93 -30.30
C LYS A 346 -4.54 -7.88 -31.75
N ASN A 347 -5.17 -8.96 -32.18
CA ASN A 347 -5.78 -9.10 -33.50
C ASN A 347 -7.13 -8.37 -33.57
N THR A 348 -7.62 -8.13 -34.78
CA THR A 348 -8.89 -7.44 -35.04
C THR A 348 -10.12 -8.20 -34.54
N ASP A 349 -10.02 -9.53 -34.44
CA ASP A 349 -11.06 -10.41 -33.88
C ASP A 349 -11.03 -10.50 -32.34
N GLY A 350 -10.08 -9.80 -31.69
CA GLY A 350 -9.91 -9.78 -30.25
C GLY A 350 -9.02 -10.88 -29.67
N THR A 351 -8.50 -11.78 -30.50
CA THR A 351 -7.46 -12.76 -30.12
C THR A 351 -6.08 -12.11 -30.02
N TYR A 352 -5.07 -12.85 -29.56
CA TYR A 352 -3.70 -12.37 -29.43
C TYR A 352 -2.72 -13.22 -30.25
N ASP A 353 -1.79 -12.57 -30.95
CA ASP A 353 -0.60 -13.18 -31.53
C ASP A 353 0.42 -13.50 -30.42
N THR A 354 0.47 -14.77 -30.04
CA THR A 354 1.32 -15.28 -28.97
C THR A 354 2.79 -15.44 -29.37
N SER A 355 3.15 -15.16 -30.64
CA SER A 355 4.53 -15.24 -31.12
C SER A 355 5.35 -13.97 -30.93
N THR A 356 4.69 -12.87 -30.53
CA THR A 356 5.31 -11.56 -30.34
C THR A 356 6.23 -11.50 -29.12
N LEU A 357 7.21 -10.59 -29.13
CA LEU A 357 8.10 -10.35 -27.99
C LEU A 357 7.31 -9.89 -26.76
N GLU A 358 6.36 -8.97 -26.95
CA GLU A 358 5.54 -8.41 -25.87
C GLU A 358 4.69 -9.49 -25.19
N TRP A 359 4.17 -10.47 -25.96
CA TRP A 359 3.45 -11.61 -25.40
C TRP A 359 4.37 -12.46 -24.53
N LYS A 360 5.56 -12.79 -25.05
CA LYS A 360 6.55 -13.56 -24.30
C LYS A 360 6.98 -12.85 -23.00
N GLU A 361 7.19 -11.53 -23.03
CA GLU A 361 7.48 -10.76 -21.81
C GLU A 361 6.34 -10.84 -20.79
N LEU A 362 5.08 -10.81 -21.23
CA LEU A 362 3.94 -10.99 -20.32
C LEU A 362 3.92 -12.41 -19.71
N GLU A 363 4.14 -13.46 -20.50
CA GLU A 363 4.19 -14.84 -20.01
C GLU A 363 5.35 -15.07 -19.02
N ASP A 364 6.54 -14.58 -19.36
CA ASP A 364 7.74 -14.68 -18.51
C ASP A 364 7.48 -13.97 -17.17
N LEU A 365 6.84 -12.80 -17.18
CA LEU A 365 6.49 -12.07 -15.96
C LEU A 365 5.41 -12.78 -15.13
N VAL A 366 4.42 -13.43 -15.77
CA VAL A 366 3.42 -14.25 -15.07
C VAL A 366 4.09 -15.45 -14.39
N TRP A 367 4.99 -16.16 -15.09
CA TRP A 367 5.76 -17.24 -14.48
C TRP A 367 6.63 -16.76 -13.32
N HIS A 368 7.29 -15.60 -13.48
CA HIS A 368 8.10 -15.02 -12.43
C HIS A 368 7.26 -14.61 -11.21
N ALA A 369 6.05 -14.07 -11.42
CA ALA A 369 5.11 -13.80 -10.33
C ALA A 369 4.69 -15.08 -9.61
N CYS A 370 4.36 -16.15 -10.35
CA CYS A 370 4.10 -17.47 -9.75
C CYS A 370 5.30 -17.96 -8.94
N TYR A 371 6.52 -17.82 -9.46
CA TYR A 371 7.75 -18.26 -8.80
C TYR A 371 8.04 -17.49 -7.51
N ARG A 372 7.96 -16.15 -7.54
CA ARG A 372 8.31 -15.30 -6.40
C ARG A 372 7.24 -15.26 -5.34
N GLU A 373 5.97 -15.22 -5.73
CA GLU A 373 4.88 -14.93 -4.80
C GLU A 373 4.17 -16.19 -4.30
N TYR A 374 4.12 -17.23 -5.14
CA TYR A 374 3.27 -18.40 -4.94
C TYR A 374 3.93 -19.69 -5.39
N ARG A 375 5.25 -19.83 -5.19
CA ARG A 375 6.08 -20.91 -5.76
C ARG A 375 5.44 -22.29 -5.69
N HIS A 376 5.10 -22.74 -4.48
CA HIS A 376 4.55 -24.07 -4.24
C HIS A 376 3.12 -24.26 -4.77
N ALA A 377 2.34 -23.17 -4.87
CA ALA A 377 0.94 -23.25 -5.27
C ALA A 377 0.74 -23.04 -6.78
N ALA A 378 1.50 -22.14 -7.40
CA ALA A 378 1.26 -21.67 -8.76
C ALA A 378 2.43 -21.91 -9.72
N TYR A 379 3.65 -22.17 -9.24
CA TYR A 379 4.81 -22.41 -10.12
C TYR A 379 5.14 -23.89 -10.23
N GLU A 380 5.54 -24.52 -9.13
CA GLU A 380 6.03 -25.91 -9.11
C GLU A 380 5.03 -26.93 -9.70
N PRO A 381 3.70 -26.84 -9.44
CA PRO A 381 2.76 -27.82 -9.99
C PRO A 381 2.57 -27.74 -11.52
N PHE A 382 2.95 -26.64 -12.16
CA PHE A 382 2.54 -26.33 -13.53
C PHE A 382 3.69 -25.95 -14.47
N HIS A 383 4.84 -25.57 -13.93
CA HIS A 383 5.96 -25.06 -14.73
C HIS A 383 6.60 -26.15 -15.60
N GLU A 384 6.72 -27.39 -15.10
CA GLU A 384 7.30 -28.50 -15.87
C GLU A 384 6.43 -28.88 -17.08
N THR A 385 5.11 -28.90 -16.91
CA THR A 385 4.14 -29.18 -17.98
C THR A 385 3.86 -27.97 -18.87
N ARG A 386 4.41 -26.79 -18.52
CA ARG A 386 4.18 -25.50 -19.18
C ARG A 386 2.70 -25.10 -19.21
N ASP A 387 1.92 -25.51 -18.21
CA ASP A 387 0.51 -25.13 -18.07
C ASP A 387 0.36 -23.75 -17.43
N ILE A 388 0.65 -22.72 -18.21
CA ILE A 388 0.58 -21.32 -17.74
C ILE A 388 -0.85 -20.90 -17.39
N ALA A 389 -1.87 -21.51 -18.01
CA ALA A 389 -3.25 -21.17 -17.76
C ALA A 389 -3.69 -21.61 -16.36
N ALA A 390 -3.36 -22.84 -15.96
CA ALA A 390 -3.60 -23.31 -14.60
C ALA A 390 -2.78 -22.51 -13.57
N ALA A 391 -1.51 -22.24 -13.85
CA ALA A 391 -0.66 -21.41 -13.01
C ALA A 391 -1.24 -19.99 -12.80
N ALA A 392 -1.65 -19.34 -13.88
CA ALA A 392 -2.25 -18.00 -13.87
C ALA A 392 -3.59 -17.98 -13.11
N HIS A 393 -4.41 -19.02 -13.24
CA HIS A 393 -5.63 -19.17 -12.44
C HIS A 393 -5.34 -19.25 -10.94
N VAL A 394 -4.34 -20.04 -10.54
CA VAL A 394 -3.94 -20.14 -9.13
C VAL A 394 -3.31 -18.83 -8.64
N LEU A 395 -2.48 -18.18 -9.45
CA LEU A 395 -1.93 -16.84 -9.17
C LEU A 395 -3.04 -15.84 -8.84
N LEU A 396 -4.07 -15.75 -9.67
CA LEU A 396 -5.18 -14.82 -9.47
C LEU A 396 -5.97 -15.15 -8.20
N LYS A 397 -6.24 -16.43 -7.94
CA LYS A 397 -6.94 -16.86 -6.72
C LYS A 397 -6.15 -16.48 -5.45
N GLN A 398 -4.85 -16.73 -5.44
CA GLN A 398 -4.00 -16.44 -4.29
C GLN A 398 -3.74 -14.93 -4.11
N ALA A 399 -3.66 -14.18 -5.21
CA ALA A 399 -3.57 -12.72 -5.16
C ALA A 399 -4.85 -12.10 -4.60
N ALA A 400 -6.04 -12.58 -4.99
CA ALA A 400 -7.31 -12.12 -4.43
C ALA A 400 -7.35 -12.31 -2.91
N ASP A 401 -7.03 -13.51 -2.40
CA ASP A 401 -7.03 -13.81 -0.97
C ASP A 401 -6.03 -12.95 -0.18
N ARG A 402 -4.78 -12.83 -0.65
CA ARG A 402 -3.76 -12.05 0.07
C ARG A 402 -4.02 -10.54 0.03
N ILE A 403 -4.47 -9.99 -1.10
CA ILE A 403 -4.81 -8.56 -1.18
C ILE A 403 -6.02 -8.27 -0.30
N ALA A 404 -7.06 -9.13 -0.31
CA ALA A 404 -8.23 -9.01 0.56
C ALA A 404 -7.85 -9.07 2.05
N ALA A 405 -7.01 -10.03 2.44
CA ALA A 405 -6.54 -10.14 3.81
C ALA A 405 -5.76 -8.89 4.24
N MET A 406 -4.84 -8.40 3.40
CA MET A 406 -4.06 -7.19 3.68
C MET A 406 -4.93 -5.96 3.93
N VAL A 407 -5.90 -5.67 3.05
CA VAL A 407 -6.76 -4.48 3.20
C VAL A 407 -7.75 -4.63 4.36
N ALA A 408 -8.19 -5.84 4.68
CA ALA A 408 -8.99 -6.12 5.86
C ALA A 408 -8.16 -5.91 7.15
N ASP A 409 -6.91 -6.35 7.15
CA ASP A 409 -5.96 -6.10 8.25
C ASP A 409 -5.66 -4.60 8.43
N TRP A 410 -5.65 -3.80 7.35
CA TRP A 410 -5.55 -2.34 7.48
C TRP A 410 -6.73 -1.78 8.26
N VAL A 411 -7.96 -2.21 7.94
CA VAL A 411 -9.16 -1.84 8.71
C VAL A 411 -9.02 -2.33 10.15
N ARG A 412 -8.54 -3.55 10.37
CA ARG A 412 -8.41 -4.16 11.69
C ARG A 412 -7.63 -3.28 12.66
N VAL A 413 -6.48 -2.78 12.22
CA VAL A 413 -5.54 -2.00 13.05
C VAL A 413 -5.73 -0.49 12.92
N GLY A 414 -6.68 -0.03 12.10
CA GLY A 414 -6.92 1.40 11.88
C GLY A 414 -5.90 2.05 10.95
N PHE A 415 -5.22 1.31 10.08
CA PHE A 415 -4.23 1.86 9.15
C PHE A 415 -4.91 2.45 7.91
N ILE A 416 -4.40 3.59 7.44
CA ILE A 416 -4.77 4.26 6.19
C ILE A 416 -3.52 4.36 5.34
N GLN A 417 -3.48 3.67 4.20
CA GLN A 417 -2.32 3.69 3.29
C GLN A 417 -2.18 5.03 2.55
N GLY A 418 -3.31 5.63 2.16
CA GLY A 418 -3.41 7.00 1.65
C GLY A 418 -3.23 7.19 0.14
N ASN A 419 -2.50 6.32 -0.57
CA ASN A 419 -2.27 6.39 -2.02
C ASN A 419 -2.17 4.99 -2.64
N PHE A 420 -3.26 4.21 -2.49
CA PHE A 420 -3.27 2.78 -2.80
C PHE A 420 -3.62 2.49 -4.26
N ASN A 421 -2.79 3.00 -5.17
CA ASN A 421 -2.86 2.74 -6.60
C ASN A 421 -2.35 1.33 -6.94
N ALA A 422 -2.57 0.87 -8.18
CA ALA A 422 -2.11 -0.45 -8.63
C ALA A 422 -0.57 -0.59 -8.66
N ASP A 423 0.18 0.51 -8.80
CA ASP A 423 1.63 0.51 -8.65
C ASP A 423 2.08 0.39 -7.19
N ASN A 424 1.21 0.67 -6.22
CA ASN A 424 1.46 0.45 -4.80
C ASN A 424 0.77 -0.82 -4.25
N CYS A 425 0.15 -1.61 -5.13
CA CYS A 425 -0.44 -2.90 -4.80
C CYS A 425 0.50 -4.02 -5.22
N LEU A 426 1.13 -4.69 -4.26
CA LEU A 426 1.95 -5.88 -4.54
C LEU A 426 1.06 -7.07 -4.88
N VAL A 427 1.45 -7.83 -5.90
CA VAL A 427 0.76 -9.06 -6.33
C VAL A 427 0.64 -10.04 -5.18
N GLY A 428 1.65 -10.09 -4.31
CA GLY A 428 1.68 -10.93 -3.11
C GLY A 428 0.80 -10.47 -1.94
N GLY A 429 0.06 -9.36 -2.04
CA GLY A 429 -0.76 -8.84 -0.94
C GLY A 429 0.07 -8.44 0.28
N ARG A 430 1.01 -7.51 0.08
CA ARG A 430 1.83 -6.91 1.15
C ARG A 430 1.75 -5.40 1.09
N THR A 431 1.65 -4.78 2.25
CA THR A 431 1.69 -3.32 2.41
C THR A 431 3.04 -2.83 1.93
N MET A 432 3.05 -1.76 1.12
CA MET A 432 4.26 -1.12 0.66
C MET A 432 4.09 0.39 0.48
N ASP A 433 5.22 1.06 0.22
CA ASP A 433 5.32 2.49 -0.10
C ASP A 433 4.65 3.39 0.95
N TYR A 434 5.26 3.42 2.13
CA TYR A 434 4.86 4.25 3.25
C TYR A 434 5.15 5.74 2.99
N GLY A 435 4.25 6.39 2.25
CA GLY A 435 4.24 7.83 2.00
C GLY A 435 3.28 8.57 2.96
N PRO A 436 2.15 9.10 2.47
CA PRO A 436 1.15 9.78 3.28
C PRO A 436 0.20 8.81 3.99
N PHE A 437 0.77 7.80 4.68
CA PHE A 437 -0.01 6.88 5.50
C PHE A 437 -0.35 7.51 6.86
N GLY A 438 -1.22 6.85 7.61
CA GLY A 438 -1.34 7.09 9.04
C GLY A 438 -2.28 6.11 9.71
N PHE A 439 -2.30 6.12 11.04
CA PHE A 439 -3.27 5.39 11.83
C PHE A 439 -4.46 6.29 12.17
N LEU A 440 -5.63 5.70 12.29
CA LEU A 440 -6.87 6.37 12.61
C LEU A 440 -6.83 6.83 14.08
N GLU A 441 -7.18 8.10 14.28
CA GLU A 441 -7.38 8.68 15.60
C GLU A 441 -8.83 8.43 16.02
N TYR A 442 -9.70 9.45 15.92
CA TYR A 442 -11.14 9.23 16.03
C TYR A 442 -11.69 8.52 14.78
N TYR A 443 -12.72 7.70 14.97
CA TYR A 443 -13.36 6.97 13.91
C TYR A 443 -14.03 7.91 12.90
N HIS A 444 -13.55 7.87 11.66
CA HIS A 444 -14.19 8.51 10.53
C HIS A 444 -13.99 7.64 9.28
N PRO A 445 -15.05 7.13 8.66
CA PRO A 445 -14.95 6.05 7.67
C PRO A 445 -14.29 6.48 6.36
N THR A 446 -14.39 7.76 6.00
CA THR A 446 -13.70 8.33 4.83
C THR A 446 -12.45 9.11 5.24
N ALA A 447 -11.91 8.88 6.45
CA ALA A 447 -10.66 9.51 6.88
C ALA A 447 -9.55 9.18 5.90
N ALA A 448 -8.82 10.21 5.49
CA ALA A 448 -7.67 10.06 4.62
C ALA A 448 -6.59 11.06 4.99
N LYS A 449 -5.34 10.57 5.05
CA LYS A 449 -4.17 11.36 5.43
C LYS A 449 -3.63 12.18 4.26
N TRP A 450 -3.72 11.66 3.04
CA TRP A 450 -3.31 12.42 1.86
C TRP A 450 -4.36 13.49 1.49
N THR A 451 -3.93 14.70 1.11
CA THR A 451 -4.81 15.77 0.61
C THR A 451 -5.42 15.41 -0.74
N GLY A 452 -4.64 14.72 -1.59
CA GLY A 452 -5.05 14.32 -2.94
C GLY A 452 -5.85 13.01 -3.04
N SER A 453 -6.05 12.26 -1.95
CA SER A 453 -6.70 10.94 -2.00
C SER A 453 -8.20 10.97 -2.29
N GLY A 454 -8.83 12.15 -2.21
CA GLY A 454 -10.28 12.27 -2.11
C GLY A 454 -10.86 11.31 -1.06
N GLU A 455 -12.07 10.81 -1.33
CA GLU A 455 -12.72 9.78 -0.50
C GLU A 455 -12.35 8.35 -0.91
N HIS A 456 -11.80 8.12 -2.11
CA HIS A 456 -11.63 6.77 -2.66
C HIS A 456 -10.57 5.93 -1.94
N PHE A 457 -9.56 6.55 -1.31
CA PHE A 457 -8.63 5.88 -0.38
C PHE A 457 -8.93 6.17 1.10
N GLY A 458 -10.16 6.58 1.40
CA GLY A 458 -10.63 6.72 2.78
C GLY A 458 -10.57 5.39 3.55
N PHE A 459 -10.48 5.46 4.87
CA PHE A 459 -10.26 4.32 5.77
C PHE A 459 -11.09 3.07 5.43
N LEU A 460 -12.42 3.16 5.38
CA LEU A 460 -13.30 2.03 5.05
C LEU A 460 -13.47 1.76 3.54
N ASN A 461 -12.91 2.61 2.68
CA ASN A 461 -12.92 2.40 1.23
C ASN A 461 -11.71 1.59 0.74
N GLN A 462 -10.72 1.33 1.61
CA GLN A 462 -9.51 0.56 1.26
C GLN A 462 -9.80 -0.87 0.73
N PRO A 463 -10.79 -1.62 1.25
CA PRO A 463 -11.17 -2.90 0.64
C PRO A 463 -11.65 -2.77 -0.80
N SER A 464 -12.48 -1.76 -1.10
CA SER A 464 -12.94 -1.48 -2.47
C SER A 464 -11.79 -1.03 -3.37
N ALA A 465 -10.84 -0.25 -2.86
CA ALA A 465 -9.62 0.11 -3.58
C ALA A 465 -8.74 -1.13 -3.89
N GLY A 466 -8.60 -2.04 -2.93
CA GLY A 466 -7.91 -3.33 -3.13
C GLY A 466 -8.57 -4.19 -4.20
N PHE A 467 -9.89 -4.28 -4.19
CA PHE A 467 -10.65 -4.99 -5.23
C PHE A 467 -10.48 -4.33 -6.60
N ALA A 468 -10.50 -3.00 -6.67
CA ALA A 468 -10.26 -2.27 -7.92
C ALA A 468 -8.84 -2.50 -8.46
N ASN A 469 -7.82 -2.59 -7.60
CA ASN A 469 -6.46 -2.95 -8.01
C ASN A 469 -6.37 -4.42 -8.44
N PHE A 470 -7.03 -5.34 -7.74
CA PHE A 470 -7.11 -6.74 -8.14
C PHE A 470 -7.77 -6.90 -9.52
N LYS A 471 -8.80 -6.10 -9.82
CA LYS A 471 -9.42 -6.08 -11.14
C LYS A 471 -8.41 -5.78 -12.26
N VAL A 472 -7.52 -4.80 -12.06
CA VAL A 472 -6.45 -4.50 -13.03
C VAL A 472 -5.52 -5.70 -13.20
N LEU A 473 -5.16 -6.39 -12.12
CA LEU A 473 -4.36 -7.62 -12.18
C LEU A 473 -5.07 -8.70 -13.01
N ALA A 474 -6.36 -8.95 -12.73
CA ALA A 474 -7.16 -9.93 -13.44
C ALA A 474 -7.26 -9.59 -14.94
N GLU A 475 -7.53 -8.33 -15.29
CA GLU A 475 -7.56 -7.86 -16.68
C GLU A 475 -6.21 -8.04 -17.39
N SER A 476 -5.10 -7.98 -16.65
CA SER A 476 -3.74 -8.13 -17.19
C SER A 476 -3.35 -9.60 -17.43
N VAL A 477 -3.86 -10.52 -16.61
CA VAL A 477 -3.46 -11.94 -16.63
C VAL A 477 -4.44 -12.82 -17.41
N VAL A 478 -5.74 -12.50 -17.41
CA VAL A 478 -6.76 -13.28 -18.12
C VAL A 478 -6.49 -13.50 -19.61
N PRO A 479 -5.87 -12.56 -20.37
CA PRO A 479 -5.47 -12.83 -21.75
C PRO A 479 -4.64 -14.11 -21.93
N VAL A 480 -3.71 -14.39 -21.01
CA VAL A 480 -2.85 -15.59 -21.03
C VAL A 480 -3.69 -16.87 -20.87
N ILE A 481 -4.66 -16.85 -19.96
CA ILE A 481 -5.58 -17.97 -19.74
C ILE A 481 -6.47 -18.20 -20.97
N ALA A 482 -7.03 -17.11 -21.51
CA ALA A 482 -7.93 -17.15 -22.66
C ALA A 482 -7.23 -17.71 -23.91
N ALA A 483 -6.00 -17.29 -24.18
CA ALA A 483 -5.21 -17.76 -25.31
C ALA A 483 -4.90 -19.27 -25.24
N ALA A 484 -4.71 -19.82 -24.04
CA ALA A 484 -4.42 -21.24 -23.84
C ALA A 484 -5.66 -22.15 -23.97
N HIS A 485 -6.84 -21.67 -23.58
CA HIS A 485 -8.07 -22.48 -23.57
C HIS A 485 -9.04 -22.21 -24.73
N GLY A 486 -8.81 -21.14 -25.51
CA GLY A 486 -9.74 -20.73 -26.58
C GLY A 486 -11.09 -20.20 -26.06
N GLU A 487 -11.18 -19.87 -24.76
CA GLU A 487 -12.38 -19.27 -24.15
C GLU A 487 -12.34 -17.74 -24.21
N PRO A 488 -13.50 -17.06 -24.35
CA PRO A 488 -13.54 -15.59 -24.34
C PRO A 488 -13.03 -15.00 -23.02
N SER A 489 -12.08 -14.07 -23.08
CA SER A 489 -11.52 -13.39 -21.90
C SER A 489 -12.59 -12.77 -21.00
N SER A 490 -13.68 -12.25 -21.57
CA SER A 490 -14.77 -11.63 -20.81
C SER A 490 -15.48 -12.60 -19.86
N LYS A 491 -15.63 -13.88 -20.25
CA LYS A 491 -16.26 -14.90 -19.43
C LYS A 491 -15.35 -15.31 -18.27
N ILE A 492 -14.07 -15.55 -18.54
CA ILE A 492 -13.06 -15.89 -17.53
C ILE A 492 -12.93 -14.74 -16.52
N LEU A 493 -12.78 -13.51 -17.01
CA LEU A 493 -12.64 -12.32 -16.18
C LEU A 493 -13.85 -12.16 -15.25
N LYS A 494 -15.07 -12.31 -15.76
CA LYS A 494 -16.28 -12.22 -14.94
C LYS A 494 -16.25 -13.21 -13.78
N ASN A 495 -15.96 -14.48 -14.05
CA ASN A 495 -15.92 -15.51 -13.01
C ASN A 495 -14.85 -15.22 -11.94
N VAL A 496 -13.66 -14.79 -12.37
CA VAL A 496 -12.56 -14.40 -11.46
C VAL A 496 -12.98 -13.23 -10.56
N LEU A 497 -13.65 -12.23 -11.11
CA LEU A 497 -14.10 -11.06 -10.35
C LEU A 497 -15.27 -11.40 -9.40
N ASP A 498 -16.21 -12.23 -9.83
CA ASP A 498 -17.35 -12.68 -9.01
C ASP A 498 -16.87 -13.47 -7.78
N ASP A 499 -15.83 -14.31 -7.93
CA ASP A 499 -15.24 -15.05 -6.82
C ASP A 499 -14.38 -14.16 -5.92
N ALA A 500 -13.57 -13.28 -6.50
CA ALA A 500 -12.77 -12.34 -5.72
C ALA A 500 -13.66 -11.39 -4.89
N ALA A 501 -14.80 -10.95 -5.43
CA ALA A 501 -15.76 -10.11 -4.70
C ALA A 501 -16.20 -10.76 -3.37
N LYS A 502 -16.50 -12.06 -3.39
CA LYS A 502 -16.85 -12.84 -2.19
C LYS A 502 -15.67 -12.92 -1.21
N VAL A 503 -14.46 -13.16 -1.72
CA VAL A 503 -13.24 -13.24 -0.90
C VAL A 503 -12.97 -11.93 -0.17
N PHE A 504 -13.01 -10.80 -0.89
CA PHE A 504 -12.83 -9.47 -0.29
C PHE A 504 -13.87 -9.20 0.79
N GLN A 505 -15.13 -9.55 0.51
CA GLN A 505 -16.19 -9.33 1.48
C GLN A 505 -15.99 -10.15 2.75
N ASN A 506 -15.78 -11.45 2.61
CA ASN A 506 -15.63 -12.35 3.74
C ASN A 506 -14.48 -11.91 4.67
N LYS A 507 -13.33 -11.47 4.12
CA LYS A 507 -12.20 -11.01 4.94
C LYS A 507 -12.53 -9.77 5.78
N VAL A 508 -13.36 -8.86 5.26
CA VAL A 508 -13.81 -7.68 6.00
C VAL A 508 -14.77 -8.07 7.12
N ASP A 509 -15.75 -8.94 6.84
CA ASP A 509 -16.71 -9.39 7.85
C ASP A 509 -16.01 -10.17 8.96
N GLU A 510 -15.11 -11.10 8.60
CA GLU A 510 -14.24 -11.81 9.54
C GLU A 510 -13.45 -10.86 10.44
N THR A 511 -13.02 -9.70 9.91
CA THR A 511 -12.28 -8.72 10.69
C THR A 511 -13.15 -8.11 11.78
N PHE A 512 -14.37 -7.68 11.46
CA PHE A 512 -15.27 -7.08 12.46
C PHE A 512 -15.72 -8.12 13.49
N ARG A 513 -16.06 -9.34 13.07
CA ARG A 513 -16.36 -10.47 13.96
C ARG A 513 -15.24 -10.69 14.98
N LYS A 514 -13.99 -10.85 14.50
CA LYS A 514 -12.83 -11.07 15.38
C LYS A 514 -12.60 -9.92 16.36
N LYS A 515 -12.72 -8.67 15.90
CA LYS A 515 -12.53 -7.48 16.76
C LYS A 515 -13.56 -7.38 17.88
N LEU A 516 -14.76 -7.93 17.65
CA LEU A 516 -15.86 -7.99 18.60
C LEU A 516 -15.86 -9.27 19.46
N GLY A 517 -14.92 -10.20 19.22
CA GLY A 517 -14.79 -11.43 20.01
C GLY A 517 -15.55 -12.64 19.46
N PHE A 518 -16.13 -12.54 18.26
CA PHE A 518 -16.76 -13.67 17.58
C PHE A 518 -15.74 -14.47 16.76
N THR A 519 -16.01 -15.74 16.52
CA THR A 519 -15.28 -16.55 15.53
C THR A 519 -15.69 -16.17 14.12
N VAL A 520 -14.96 -16.64 13.10
CA VAL A 520 -15.25 -16.30 11.70
C VAL A 520 -16.58 -16.88 11.21
N GLU A 521 -17.06 -17.95 11.83
CA GLU A 521 -18.31 -18.65 11.47
C GLU A 521 -19.56 -18.06 12.14
N GLN A 522 -19.40 -17.13 13.09
CA GLN A 522 -20.49 -16.56 13.88
C GLN A 522 -21.01 -15.26 13.24
N ASP A 523 -21.90 -15.41 12.26
CA ASP A 523 -22.52 -14.31 11.51
C ASP A 523 -23.38 -13.35 12.36
N ILE A 524 -23.82 -13.77 13.55
CA ILE A 524 -24.43 -12.87 14.55
C ILE A 524 -23.55 -11.65 14.88
N GLY A 525 -22.22 -11.77 14.70
CA GLY A 525 -21.30 -10.64 14.85
C GLY A 525 -21.51 -9.52 13.82
N ASP A 526 -22.12 -9.81 12.67
CA ASP A 526 -22.42 -8.82 11.63
C ASP A 526 -23.51 -7.87 12.10
N ASP A 527 -24.61 -8.40 12.67
CA ASP A 527 -25.69 -7.60 13.25
C ASP A 527 -25.18 -6.69 14.38
N VAL A 528 -24.26 -7.20 15.20
CA VAL A 528 -23.63 -6.44 16.30
C VAL A 528 -22.76 -5.30 15.74
N TRP A 529 -22.03 -5.54 14.66
CA TRP A 529 -21.25 -4.52 13.96
C TRP A 529 -22.15 -3.46 13.32
N GLU A 530 -23.22 -3.85 12.65
CA GLU A 530 -24.19 -2.92 12.03
C GLU A 530 -24.81 -1.98 13.07
N ALA A 531 -25.10 -2.49 14.27
CA ALA A 531 -25.57 -1.67 15.38
C ALA A 531 -24.48 -0.75 15.99
N LEU A 532 -23.21 -1.16 15.93
CA LEU A 532 -22.07 -0.42 16.48
C LEU A 532 -21.66 0.78 15.64
N GLU A 533 -21.53 0.60 14.31
CA GLU A 533 -20.92 1.61 13.43
C GLU A 533 -21.54 3.01 13.57
N PRO A 534 -22.88 3.17 13.64
CA PRO A 534 -23.49 4.47 13.82
C PRO A 534 -23.10 5.14 15.15
N LEU A 535 -22.87 4.35 16.20
CA LEU A 535 -22.40 4.86 17.49
C LEU A 535 -20.96 5.37 17.39
N LEU A 536 -20.08 4.64 16.69
CA LEU A 536 -18.70 5.08 16.46
C LEU A 536 -18.67 6.44 15.76
N ARG A 537 -19.48 6.59 14.71
CA ARG A 537 -19.58 7.81 13.90
C ARG A 537 -20.08 9.01 14.70
N LEU A 538 -21.08 8.81 15.55
CA LEU A 538 -21.69 9.90 16.34
C LEU A 538 -20.85 10.32 17.54
N SER A 539 -19.91 9.50 17.99
CA SER A 539 -19.24 9.68 19.29
C SER A 539 -17.83 10.27 19.19
N GLN A 540 -17.31 10.54 17.99
CA GLN A 540 -15.90 10.93 17.78
C GLN A 540 -14.95 10.10 18.64
N ILE A 541 -15.07 8.78 18.55
CA ILE A 541 -14.42 7.83 19.46
C ILE A 541 -13.07 7.40 18.90
N ASP A 542 -12.03 7.32 19.72
CA ASP A 542 -10.73 6.81 19.28
C ASP A 542 -10.79 5.32 18.90
N TRP A 543 -10.39 4.99 17.68
CA TRP A 543 -10.50 3.64 17.12
C TRP A 543 -9.73 2.61 17.93
N THR A 544 -8.46 2.88 18.20
CA THR A 544 -7.56 1.90 18.85
C THR A 544 -7.92 1.78 20.33
N LEU A 545 -8.13 2.90 21.03
CA LEU A 545 -8.48 2.88 22.44
C LEU A 545 -9.83 2.21 22.66
N PHE A 546 -10.84 2.46 21.81
CA PHE A 546 -12.15 1.82 21.93
C PHE A 546 -12.05 0.30 21.88
N PHE A 547 -11.47 -0.26 20.82
CA PHE A 547 -11.41 -1.71 20.69
C PHE A 547 -10.57 -2.36 21.79
N ARG A 548 -9.51 -1.70 22.28
CA ARG A 548 -8.75 -2.22 23.42
C ARG A 548 -9.55 -2.16 24.72
N GLN A 549 -10.28 -1.08 24.98
CA GLN A 549 -11.11 -0.96 26.17
C GLN A 549 -12.33 -1.89 26.12
N LEU A 550 -12.92 -2.12 24.94
CA LEU A 550 -13.96 -3.12 24.72
C LEU A 550 -13.50 -4.51 25.12
N THR A 551 -12.26 -4.90 24.76
CA THR A 551 -11.64 -6.14 25.25
C THR A 551 -11.58 -6.18 26.78
N MET A 552 -11.18 -5.09 27.43
CA MET A 552 -11.08 -5.03 28.89
C MET A 552 -12.43 -5.13 29.59
N LEU A 553 -13.53 -4.72 28.93
CA LEU A 553 -14.87 -4.90 29.49
C LEU A 553 -15.13 -6.38 29.83
N LEU A 554 -14.56 -7.35 29.09
CA LEU A 554 -14.80 -8.78 29.35
C LEU A 554 -14.40 -9.23 30.76
N LYS A 555 -13.40 -8.57 31.37
CA LYS A 555 -12.84 -8.93 32.68
C LYS A 555 -13.31 -8.02 33.79
N ASP A 556 -13.27 -6.72 33.53
CA ASP A 556 -13.64 -5.66 34.46
C ASP A 556 -14.72 -4.79 33.82
N PHE A 557 -15.38 -3.90 34.57
CA PHE A 557 -16.29 -2.90 33.99
C PHE A 557 -15.64 -1.50 34.01
N PRO A 558 -14.49 -1.25 33.34
CA PRO A 558 -13.94 0.10 33.28
C PRO A 558 -14.92 1.04 32.57
N ASP A 559 -14.96 2.30 33.00
CA ASP A 559 -15.68 3.33 32.28
C ASP A 559 -15.02 3.54 30.91
N LEU A 560 -15.76 3.27 29.83
CA LEU A 560 -15.30 3.56 28.48
C LEU A 560 -15.04 5.06 28.37
N SER A 561 -13.79 5.44 28.16
CA SER A 561 -13.34 6.84 28.05
C SER A 561 -12.58 7.22 26.77
N PRO A 562 -12.69 6.49 25.62
CA PRO A 562 -11.93 6.83 24.41
C PRO A 562 -12.54 7.99 23.58
N PHE A 563 -13.58 8.67 24.08
CA PHE A 563 -14.33 9.69 23.35
C PHE A 563 -13.59 11.03 23.32
N TYR A 564 -13.41 11.67 22.17
CA TYR A 564 -12.81 13.01 22.12
C TYR A 564 -13.71 14.10 22.73
N GLU A 565 -15.03 13.88 22.70
CA GLU A 565 -16.04 14.77 23.29
C GLU A 565 -16.92 14.04 24.32
N PRO A 566 -17.44 14.73 25.35
CA PRO A 566 -18.40 14.15 26.28
C PRO A 566 -19.66 13.64 25.57
N LEU A 567 -20.13 12.45 25.95
CA LEU A 567 -21.37 11.90 25.41
C LEU A 567 -22.60 12.63 25.96
N THR A 568 -23.58 12.87 25.10
CA THR A 568 -24.92 13.26 25.54
C THR A 568 -25.59 12.12 26.30
N GLN A 569 -26.57 12.43 27.17
CA GLN A 569 -27.30 11.40 27.91
C GLN A 569 -27.95 10.36 26.99
N GLN A 570 -28.51 10.81 25.86
CA GLN A 570 -29.12 9.93 24.87
C GLN A 570 -28.09 9.00 24.21
N LEU A 571 -26.92 9.52 23.83
CA LEU A 571 -25.88 8.72 23.19
C LEU A 571 -25.26 7.73 24.18
N ARG A 572 -25.08 8.13 25.44
CA ARG A 572 -24.67 7.23 26.53
C ARG A 572 -25.65 6.07 26.73
N ALA A 573 -26.96 6.34 26.72
CA ALA A 573 -27.97 5.28 26.84
C ALA A 573 -27.87 4.27 25.67
N ARG A 574 -27.70 4.77 24.43
CA ARG A 574 -27.52 3.90 23.25
C ARG A 574 -26.27 3.03 23.35
N TRP A 575 -25.15 3.56 23.87
CA TRP A 575 -23.95 2.77 24.12
C TRP A 575 -24.17 1.66 25.13
N LEU A 576 -24.84 1.95 26.25
CA LEU A 576 -25.14 0.93 27.26
C LEU A 576 -26.02 -0.19 26.68
N THR A 577 -27.06 0.17 25.92
CA THR A 577 -27.90 -0.80 25.22
C THR A 577 -27.09 -1.67 24.25
N TRP A 578 -26.19 -1.07 23.47
CA TRP A 578 -25.36 -1.83 22.53
C TRP A 578 -24.37 -2.76 23.24
N ILE A 579 -23.76 -2.33 24.34
CA ILE A 579 -22.84 -3.18 25.13
C ILE A 579 -23.60 -4.40 25.69
N GLU A 580 -24.82 -4.20 26.18
CA GLU A 580 -25.68 -5.30 26.63
C GLU A 580 -26.01 -6.27 25.49
N GLN A 581 -26.39 -5.76 24.31
CA GLN A 581 -26.65 -6.57 23.12
C GLN A 581 -25.42 -7.39 22.70
N TRP A 582 -24.24 -6.75 22.66
CA TRP A 582 -22.98 -7.41 22.34
C TRP A 582 -22.67 -8.55 23.32
N ARG A 583 -22.91 -8.35 24.61
CA ARG A 583 -22.72 -9.40 25.63
C ARG A 583 -23.66 -10.58 25.47
N VAL A 584 -24.95 -10.29 25.29
CA VAL A 584 -25.95 -11.33 25.05
C VAL A 584 -25.60 -12.15 23.80
N ALA A 585 -25.12 -11.50 22.73
CA ALA A 585 -24.69 -12.18 21.51
C ALA A 585 -23.46 -13.08 21.74
N LEU A 586 -22.47 -12.64 22.51
CA LEU A 586 -21.31 -13.47 22.89
C LEU A 586 -21.72 -14.67 23.75
N ASP A 587 -22.59 -14.46 24.74
CA ASP A 587 -23.06 -15.53 25.63
C ASP A 587 -23.86 -16.60 24.85
N ALA A 588 -24.67 -16.17 23.87
CA ALA A 588 -25.41 -17.07 22.99
C ALA A 588 -24.50 -17.96 22.13
N CYS A 589 -23.28 -17.52 21.85
CA CYS A 589 -22.28 -18.28 21.11
C CYS A 589 -21.58 -19.36 21.97
N GLY A 590 -21.82 -19.41 23.28
CA GLY A 590 -21.33 -20.46 24.18
C GLY A 590 -19.82 -20.51 24.36
N SER A 591 -19.10 -19.44 24.01
CA SER A 591 -17.64 -19.36 24.09
C SER A 591 -17.18 -18.91 25.48
N ASP A 592 -16.08 -19.49 25.97
CA ASP A 592 -15.50 -19.15 27.25
C ASP A 592 -14.96 -17.69 27.26
N THR A 593 -15.27 -16.93 28.31
CA THR A 593 -14.94 -15.49 28.40
C THR A 593 -13.44 -15.24 28.34
N ASP A 594 -12.63 -16.11 28.95
CA ASP A 594 -11.17 -15.97 28.97
C ASP A 594 -10.58 -16.19 27.57
N THR A 595 -11.13 -17.16 26.85
CA THR A 595 -10.80 -17.44 25.45
C THR A 595 -11.15 -16.26 24.54
N ILE A 596 -12.37 -15.69 24.67
CA ILE A 596 -12.78 -14.50 23.91
C ILE A 596 -11.86 -13.32 24.24
N PHE A 597 -11.54 -13.13 25.52
CA PHE A 597 -10.66 -12.06 25.97
C PHE A 597 -9.28 -12.15 25.32
N GLU A 598 -8.64 -13.31 25.34
CA GLU A 598 -7.33 -13.50 24.71
C GLU A 598 -7.40 -13.30 23.19
N GLN A 599 -8.43 -13.83 22.52
CA GLN A 599 -8.65 -13.60 21.09
C GLN A 599 -8.73 -12.10 20.76
N MET A 600 -9.57 -11.35 21.49
CA MET A 600 -9.72 -9.93 21.27
C MET A 600 -8.44 -9.17 21.63
N ARG A 601 -7.72 -9.58 22.69
CA ARG A 601 -6.47 -8.96 23.13
C ARG A 601 -5.37 -9.07 22.08
N THR A 602 -5.31 -10.18 21.34
CA THR A 602 -4.35 -10.38 20.23
C THR A 602 -4.85 -9.86 18.88
N THR A 603 -6.14 -9.47 18.78
CA THR A 603 -6.74 -8.88 17.57
C THR A 603 -6.72 -7.36 17.63
N ASN A 604 -6.97 -6.79 18.80
CA ASN A 604 -7.10 -5.36 19.08
C ASN A 604 -5.82 -4.83 19.76
N PRO A 605 -4.94 -4.16 19.00
CA PRO A 605 -3.68 -3.67 19.55
C PRO A 605 -3.92 -2.61 20.62
N LYS A 606 -3.01 -2.54 21.60
CA LYS A 606 -2.98 -1.46 22.57
C LYS A 606 -2.23 -0.25 22.01
N PHE A 607 -1.15 -0.49 21.28
CA PHE A 607 -0.30 0.54 20.69
C PHE A 607 -0.30 0.45 19.17
N VAL A 608 -0.43 1.62 18.52
CA VAL A 608 -0.25 1.79 17.07
C VAL A 608 0.66 2.99 16.84
N LEU A 609 1.32 3.03 15.68
CA LEU A 609 2.30 4.07 15.33
C LEU A 609 1.58 5.36 14.89
N ARG A 610 1.00 6.09 15.85
CA ARG A 610 0.25 7.33 15.59
C ARG A 610 1.16 8.39 14.99
N GLU A 611 0.59 9.25 14.15
CA GLU A 611 1.39 10.20 13.38
C GLU A 611 2.11 11.24 14.26
N TRP A 612 1.46 11.72 15.32
CA TRP A 612 2.10 12.64 16.26
C TRP A 612 3.31 12.03 16.97
N MET A 613 3.32 10.70 17.19
CA MET A 613 4.49 10.00 17.74
C MET A 613 5.67 10.04 16.76
N LEU A 614 5.38 9.83 15.47
CA LEU A 614 6.37 9.92 14.40
C LEU A 614 6.93 11.34 14.29
N VAL A 615 6.07 12.35 14.37
CA VAL A 615 6.45 13.77 14.35
C VAL A 615 7.45 14.10 15.44
N ASP A 616 7.18 13.71 16.68
CA ASP A 616 8.10 13.90 17.79
C ASP A 616 9.45 13.19 17.53
N ALA A 617 9.39 11.94 17.07
CA ALA A 617 10.56 11.10 16.84
C ALA A 617 11.47 11.63 15.72
N TYR A 618 10.92 11.97 14.54
CA TYR A 618 11.75 12.46 13.44
C TYR A 618 12.23 13.91 13.67
N THR A 619 11.49 14.72 14.42
CA THR A 619 11.88 16.09 14.75
C THR A 619 13.12 16.09 15.65
N ARG A 620 13.13 15.24 16.69
CA ARG A 620 14.31 15.07 17.55
C ARG A 620 15.47 14.41 16.81
N ALA A 621 15.21 13.41 15.97
CA ALA A 621 16.26 12.76 15.18
C ALA A 621 16.94 13.74 14.21
N ALA A 622 16.18 14.67 13.62
CA ALA A 622 16.73 15.74 12.79
C ALA A 622 17.68 16.65 13.59
N ALA A 623 17.38 16.90 14.88
CA ALA A 623 18.23 17.62 15.82
C ALA A 623 19.40 16.80 16.40
N GLY A 624 19.52 15.52 16.03
CA GLY A 624 20.62 14.63 16.45
C GLY A 624 20.28 13.71 17.62
N ASP A 625 19.04 13.71 18.09
CA ASP A 625 18.58 12.85 19.18
C ASP A 625 17.63 11.76 18.68
N GLU A 626 18.12 10.52 18.67
CA GLU A 626 17.42 9.35 18.15
C GLU A 626 16.66 8.57 19.25
N SER A 627 16.57 9.09 20.48
CA SER A 627 16.00 8.36 21.61
C SER A 627 14.53 7.97 21.39
N ASP A 628 13.72 8.89 20.87
CA ASP A 628 12.27 8.66 20.72
C ASP A 628 11.97 7.68 19.57
N MET A 629 12.71 7.73 18.46
CA MET A 629 12.54 6.72 17.41
C MET A 629 12.96 5.32 17.87
N ARG A 630 14.00 5.19 18.69
CA ARG A 630 14.42 3.90 19.28
C ARG A 630 13.37 3.39 20.27
N LYS A 631 12.80 4.27 21.09
CA LYS A 631 11.74 3.92 22.03
C LYS A 631 10.45 3.49 21.31
N LEU A 632 10.11 4.16 20.20
CA LEU A 632 8.99 3.74 19.36
C LEU A 632 9.27 2.40 18.71
N PHE A 633 10.48 2.16 18.20
CA PHE A 633 10.86 0.86 17.63
C PHE A 633 10.69 -0.28 18.64
N GLU A 634 11.12 -0.10 19.90
CA GLU A 634 10.88 -1.08 20.97
C GLU A 634 9.39 -1.31 21.25
N LEU A 635 8.60 -0.23 21.30
CA LEU A 635 7.18 -0.31 21.60
C LEU A 635 6.41 -1.09 20.53
N ILE A 636 6.69 -0.80 19.25
CA ILE A 636 5.98 -1.43 18.13
C ILE A 636 6.32 -2.91 17.96
N GLN A 637 7.41 -3.42 18.55
CA GLN A 637 7.69 -4.87 18.54
C GLN A 637 6.66 -5.67 19.34
N ARG A 638 5.91 -5.02 20.25
CA ARG A 638 4.94 -5.65 21.13
C ARG A 638 3.64 -4.84 21.24
N PRO A 639 2.92 -4.64 20.11
CA PRO A 639 1.81 -3.69 20.05
C PRO A 639 0.56 -4.17 20.83
N TYR A 640 0.50 -5.46 21.20
CA TYR A 640 -0.60 -6.08 21.94
C TYR A 640 -0.33 -6.21 23.45
N ASP A 641 0.90 -5.93 23.90
CA ASP A 641 1.28 -5.98 25.31
C ASP A 641 0.64 -4.83 26.09
N GLU A 642 0.57 -5.00 27.42
CA GLU A 642 0.03 -3.95 28.29
C GLU A 642 0.94 -2.72 28.39
N GLY A 643 2.24 -2.87 28.07
CA GLY A 643 3.22 -1.82 28.17
C GLY A 643 3.63 -1.48 29.61
N THR A 644 4.69 -0.70 29.74
CA THR A 644 5.12 -0.14 31.03
C THR A 644 4.29 1.09 31.40
N LYS A 645 4.38 1.55 32.66
CA LYS A 645 3.71 2.79 33.10
C LYS A 645 4.12 4.01 32.26
N ASP A 646 5.40 4.12 31.91
CA ASP A 646 5.90 5.21 31.05
C ASP A 646 5.28 5.14 29.65
N GLU A 647 5.26 3.95 29.05
CA GLU A 647 4.67 3.73 27.72
C GLU A 647 3.18 4.04 27.68
N ILE A 648 2.43 3.64 28.73
CA ILE A 648 1.01 3.96 28.85
C ILE A 648 0.82 5.47 28.92
N ASN A 649 1.54 6.17 29.81
CA ASN A 649 1.40 7.61 29.99
C ASN A 649 1.75 8.40 28.73
N ARG A 650 2.78 7.95 27.98
CA ARG A 650 3.25 8.65 26.80
C ARG A 650 2.43 8.32 25.55
N PHE A 651 2.10 7.04 25.34
CA PHE A 651 1.65 6.54 24.04
C PHE A 651 0.24 5.93 24.03
N TYR A 652 -0.31 5.48 25.16
CA TYR A 652 -1.69 4.98 25.25
C TYR A 652 -2.67 6.12 25.57
N ARG A 653 -2.71 7.12 24.68
CA ARG A 653 -3.56 8.31 24.83
C ARG A 653 -4.09 8.79 23.48
N ARG A 654 -5.18 9.56 23.55
CA ARG A 654 -5.75 10.30 22.42
C ARG A 654 -4.75 11.35 21.91
N ALA A 655 -4.82 11.67 20.62
CA ALA A 655 -4.11 12.83 20.07
C ALA A 655 -4.59 14.14 20.72
N SER A 656 -3.74 15.16 20.74
CA SER A 656 -4.16 16.53 21.09
C SER A 656 -4.96 17.15 19.95
N GLU A 657 -5.74 18.19 20.24
CA GLU A 657 -6.45 18.98 19.21
C GLU A 657 -5.50 19.54 18.15
N GLU A 658 -4.31 19.99 18.57
CA GLU A 658 -3.25 20.45 17.67
C GLU A 658 -2.79 19.34 16.72
N ALA A 659 -2.56 18.12 17.21
CA ALA A 659 -2.16 16.99 16.37
C ALA A 659 -3.26 16.57 15.37
N LEU A 660 -4.53 16.81 15.70
CA LEU A 660 -5.67 16.52 14.83
C LEU A 660 -5.89 17.56 13.71
N THR A 661 -5.26 18.73 13.81
CA THR A 661 -5.49 19.87 12.90
C THR A 661 -4.23 20.31 12.13
N THR A 662 -3.04 19.99 12.63
CA THR A 662 -1.77 20.46 12.08
C THR A 662 -1.34 19.72 10.81
N GLY A 663 -1.04 20.46 9.74
CA GLY A 663 -0.44 19.91 8.51
C GLY A 663 0.90 19.21 8.79
N GLY A 664 1.14 18.07 8.15
CA GLY A 664 2.29 17.20 8.44
C GLY A 664 2.06 16.22 9.60
N THR A 665 0.96 16.38 10.37
CA THR A 665 0.51 15.44 11.40
C THR A 665 -0.90 14.90 11.11
N ALA A 666 -1.88 15.79 10.95
CA ALA A 666 -3.26 15.43 10.65
C ALA A 666 -3.42 14.91 9.21
N PHE A 667 -2.72 15.56 8.27
CA PHE A 667 -2.74 15.28 6.83
C PHE A 667 -1.40 15.64 6.16
N MET A 668 -1.16 15.13 4.95
CA MET A 668 0.06 15.29 4.13
C MET A 668 -0.28 15.42 2.65
N SER A 669 0.64 15.94 1.83
CA SER A 669 0.56 15.95 0.35
C SER A 669 1.40 14.89 -0.33
#